data_AF-A0A1W0WAJ6-F1
#
_entry.id   AF-A0A1W0WAJ6-F1
#
_cell.length_a   1.000
_cell.length_b   1.000
_cell.length_c   1.000
_cell.angle_alpha   90.00
_cell.angle_beta   90.00
_cell.angle_gamma   90.00
#
_symmetry.space_group_name_H-M   'P 1'
#
loop_
_entity.id
_entity.type
_entity.pdbx_description
1 polymer ?
#
loop_
_entity_poly.entity_id
_entity_poly.type
_entity_poly.pdbx_seq_one_letter_code
_entity_poly.pdbx_strand_id
1 'polypeptide(L)'
;MPHPERTISTWQWPWAPEGLNWPKDAVGSATAIGEQPIKMLFDVKRGARMSVIESLTNLMFAKISSIRDVKCSGNWMWPAKLPGEGAALYDACEAMCGVMKELGIAVDGGKDSLSMAAKCGDEIVKAPGTLVISTYAPCPDIRKKITPDLKVPGGKGSLFWIDLSKGKRRLGGSAFAQANGRLSQLLDVPDVDAPDEFVTAFQCTQDLINDGKLTAGHDISDGGLITCLLEMAFAGNAVFDVDLPESAEFGAFPENILFAEEVGWLLESSAANQTEVQAFFNASGIPCYLIGHSFKQLDGQRKLRDENVFAPFVRVNGQLVYGNEHRGIASLRAVWEEFGYQIERLQCSPRCADTEKATLLSSEEPNFVVNFSVNFDVRNVLTFQTEDGVRLRVAVIREEGSNGDREMAAALHMVGFDVWDVNVQDLLENKVDLQAFCGLVFVGGFSYADVFGSAKGWAAVLAFNPATRAGIDAFFRRNDTFTLGICNGCQLLTTLGLVGQTGVKEPTVDVNTAPVALKHNLSGRFESRFSTVKIPKSKAMMLRGMEGSQLGIWTAHGEGRFEFRDGVTRLRAEGCVALEFIDSRGAATEVYPLNPNGSPEGIAGICSTDGRHLVMMPHPERTILTWQWPWAPEGLNWPKDAVFSPWIKMFRNAFEWCNAPSDVFLPLLTAVVKILGPLFLHRQPEPFSALKAHIHFRLETPSDQPVALGRYCALVNQEACKDELCSGVTDVGNDASSSSWRDQNGLAGFLTNFTRSLWEWDDSPVRVSQTAIDFTGKPTVLSPMSAPFNSNSSFRLPTIRQVFTSQNYRPTFPGYSIPSSFSSASNKDWDSFDGPDTELAERASGGTGNYEAVIIGITLLILCLLVIAVIFVMAIFRLRNLRLLGSSARTSPVSFSLDEMERRQIAVAYIADPPPRYQEAKPVCLEPPPSYEQSTVTATVTTTTEVAHPDATSGVAPPADSQGLHSNSPTSAVVVPSESILHV
;
A
#
# COMPACT_ATOMS: atom_id res chain seq x y z
N MET A 1 -12.12 -2.00 -4.86
CA MET A 1 -11.88 -3.03 -5.89
C MET A 1 -12.28 -4.37 -5.31
N PRO A 2 -12.62 -5.40 -6.12
CA PRO A 2 -12.43 -6.78 -5.65
C PRO A 2 -11.02 -6.95 -5.07
N HIS A 3 -10.84 -7.92 -4.18
CA HIS A 3 -9.50 -8.49 -4.04
C HIS A 3 -9.18 -9.20 -5.36
N PRO A 4 -8.10 -8.84 -6.08
CA PRO A 4 -7.47 -9.83 -6.93
C PRO A 4 -6.93 -10.89 -5.96
N GLU A 5 -7.37 -12.13 -6.11
CA GLU A 5 -6.87 -13.22 -5.30
C GLU A 5 -5.37 -13.36 -5.53
N ARG A 6 -4.61 -13.32 -4.43
CA ARG A 6 -3.16 -13.30 -4.48
C ARG A 6 -2.61 -14.72 -4.38
N THR A 7 -2.95 -15.51 -5.40
CA THR A 7 -2.24 -16.74 -5.80
C THR A 7 -0.72 -16.58 -5.64
N ILE A 8 -0.22 -15.42 -6.07
CA ILE A 8 1.15 -14.98 -5.91
C ILE A 8 1.28 -13.69 -5.09
N SER A 9 2.28 -13.65 -4.22
CA SER A 9 2.76 -12.41 -3.59
C SER A 9 4.20 -12.10 -4.01
N THR A 10 4.50 -10.83 -4.25
CA THR A 10 5.82 -10.33 -4.67
C THR A 10 6.26 -9.18 -3.77
N TRP A 11 7.48 -9.25 -3.26
CA TRP A 11 8.03 -8.31 -2.27
C TRP A 11 9.44 -7.90 -2.64
N GLN A 12 9.75 -6.60 -2.61
CA GLN A 12 11.11 -6.09 -2.76
C GLN A 12 11.98 -6.54 -1.58
N TRP A 13 13.24 -6.90 -1.85
CA TRP A 13 14.21 -7.16 -0.78
C TRP A 13 14.66 -5.83 -0.13
N PRO A 14 14.58 -5.69 1.20
CA PRO A 14 14.97 -4.46 1.90
C PRO A 14 16.50 -4.29 2.04
N TRP A 15 17.27 -5.32 1.67
CA TRP A 15 18.73 -5.30 1.65
C TRP A 15 19.21 -5.46 0.21
N ALA A 16 19.49 -4.34 -0.45
CA ALA A 16 20.24 -4.34 -1.69
C ALA A 16 21.72 -4.66 -1.38
N PRO A 17 22.36 -5.66 -2.03
CA PRO A 17 23.81 -5.81 -1.96
C PRO A 17 24.49 -4.61 -2.61
N GLU A 18 25.77 -4.39 -2.26
CA GLU A 18 26.53 -3.24 -2.76
C GLU A 18 26.57 -3.21 -4.30
N GLY A 19 26.24 -2.04 -4.88
CA GLY A 19 26.27 -1.81 -6.33
C GLY A 19 24.90 -1.57 -7.00
N LEU A 20 23.77 -1.74 -6.31
CA LEU A 20 22.45 -1.42 -6.86
C LEU A 20 22.19 0.10 -7.00
N ASN A 21 21.60 0.50 -8.11
CA ASN A 21 21.06 1.83 -8.41
C ASN A 21 19.68 2.04 -7.78
N TRP A 22 19.58 1.90 -6.45
CA TRP A 22 18.37 2.24 -5.70
C TRP A 22 17.89 3.68 -6.01
N PRO A 23 16.58 3.93 -6.27
CA PRO A 23 15.43 3.01 -6.21
C PRO A 23 14.95 2.48 -7.57
N LYS A 24 15.82 2.41 -8.60
CA LYS A 24 15.45 1.91 -9.93
C LYS A 24 15.35 0.39 -10.01
N ASP A 25 16.16 -0.29 -9.20
CA ASP A 25 16.24 -1.75 -9.18
C ASP A 25 15.05 -2.34 -8.44
N ALA A 26 14.46 -3.36 -9.07
CA ALA A 26 13.19 -3.95 -8.68
C ALA A 26 13.35 -5.40 -8.19
N VAL A 27 14.54 -5.75 -7.67
CA VAL A 27 14.85 -7.09 -7.17
C VAL A 27 14.05 -7.39 -5.90
N GLY A 28 13.60 -8.63 -5.76
CA GLY A 28 12.83 -9.10 -4.63
C GLY A 28 12.66 -10.61 -4.59
N SER A 29 11.54 -11.08 -4.06
CA SER A 29 11.14 -12.49 -4.07
C SER A 29 9.65 -12.65 -4.37
N ALA A 30 9.32 -13.75 -5.03
CA ALA A 30 7.95 -14.23 -5.22
C ALA A 30 7.66 -15.39 -4.25
N THR A 31 6.42 -15.51 -3.81
CA THR A 31 5.94 -16.58 -2.91
C THR A 31 4.54 -17.05 -3.29
N ALA A 32 4.29 -18.35 -3.21
CA ALA A 32 3.00 -18.99 -3.50
C ALA A 32 2.74 -20.20 -2.58
N ILE A 33 1.54 -20.79 -2.67
CA ILE A 33 1.10 -21.94 -1.87
C ILE A 33 0.44 -22.97 -2.81
N GLY A 34 0.50 -24.25 -2.45
CA GLY A 34 -0.33 -25.32 -3.03
C GLY A 34 -0.60 -26.43 -1.99
N GLU A 35 -1.83 -26.96 -1.98
CA GLU A 35 -2.33 -27.91 -0.99
C GLU A 35 -3.54 -28.68 -1.51
N GLN A 36 -3.55 -30.01 -1.40
CA GLN A 36 -4.53 -30.85 -2.11
C GLN A 36 -5.22 -31.92 -1.23
N PRO A 37 -5.87 -31.49 -0.12
CA PRO A 37 -6.38 -32.38 0.92
C PRO A 37 -7.52 -33.29 0.44
N ILE A 38 -8.42 -32.79 -0.41
CA ILE A 38 -9.54 -33.59 -0.92
C ILE A 38 -9.02 -34.70 -1.84
N LYS A 39 -8.02 -34.41 -2.68
CA LYS A 39 -7.37 -35.39 -3.57
C LYS A 39 -6.60 -36.45 -2.76
N MET A 40 -5.97 -36.06 -1.64
CA MET A 40 -5.32 -37.00 -0.69
C MET A 40 -6.28 -37.95 0.06
N LEU A 41 -7.61 -37.71 0.07
CA LEU A 41 -8.57 -38.69 0.60
C LEU A 41 -8.67 -39.96 -0.27
N PHE A 42 -8.26 -39.89 -1.54
CA PHE A 42 -8.40 -40.97 -2.53
C PHE A 42 -7.05 -41.52 -3.00
N ASP A 43 -6.10 -40.63 -3.30
CA ASP A 43 -4.73 -41.02 -3.66
C ASP A 43 -3.74 -40.01 -3.05
N VAL A 44 -3.09 -40.42 -1.96
CA VAL A 44 -2.10 -39.62 -1.24
C VAL A 44 -0.84 -39.35 -2.05
N LYS A 45 -0.51 -40.18 -3.05
CA LYS A 45 0.66 -39.99 -3.91
C LYS A 45 0.38 -38.93 -4.98
N ARG A 46 -0.81 -38.97 -5.60
CA ARG A 46 -1.26 -37.93 -6.54
C ARG A 46 -1.48 -36.59 -5.84
N GLY A 47 -2.21 -36.58 -4.72
CA GLY A 47 -2.44 -35.38 -3.93
C GLY A 47 -1.14 -34.70 -3.50
N ALA A 48 -0.16 -35.47 -3.01
CA ALA A 48 1.15 -34.91 -2.63
C ALA A 48 1.94 -34.34 -3.81
N ARG A 49 1.83 -34.90 -5.02
CA ARG A 49 2.42 -34.31 -6.23
C ARG A 49 1.69 -33.05 -6.67
N MET A 50 0.36 -33.07 -6.69
CA MET A 50 -0.45 -31.93 -7.09
C MET A 50 -0.24 -30.72 -6.16
N SER A 51 -0.07 -30.90 -4.84
CA SER A 51 0.29 -29.80 -3.92
C SER A 51 1.63 -29.13 -4.27
N VAL A 52 2.61 -29.88 -4.78
CA VAL A 52 3.88 -29.30 -5.26
C VAL A 52 3.65 -28.53 -6.57
N ILE A 53 2.89 -29.08 -7.50
CA ILE A 53 2.67 -28.48 -8.82
C ILE A 53 1.83 -27.20 -8.74
N GLU A 54 0.76 -27.22 -7.95
CA GLU A 54 -0.06 -26.04 -7.65
C GLU A 54 0.76 -24.90 -7.02
N SER A 55 1.67 -25.23 -6.11
CA SER A 55 2.57 -24.24 -5.51
C SER A 55 3.57 -23.63 -6.50
N LEU A 56 3.64 -24.16 -7.72
CA LEU A 56 4.47 -23.66 -8.82
C LEU A 56 3.64 -23.00 -9.93
N THR A 57 2.43 -23.49 -10.25
CA THR A 57 1.51 -22.79 -11.17
C THR A 57 1.11 -21.43 -10.60
N ASN A 58 0.75 -21.36 -9.31
CA ASN A 58 0.55 -20.10 -8.60
C ASN A 58 1.82 -19.20 -8.65
N LEU A 59 3.03 -19.78 -8.56
CA LEU A 59 4.29 -19.02 -8.52
C LEU A 59 4.72 -18.46 -9.90
N MET A 60 4.31 -19.07 -11.01
CA MET A 60 4.90 -18.76 -12.33
C MET A 60 4.48 -17.39 -12.88
N PHE A 61 3.45 -16.75 -12.31
CA PHE A 61 2.90 -15.48 -12.80
C PHE A 61 3.76 -14.24 -12.47
N ALA A 62 4.80 -14.37 -11.65
CA ALA A 62 5.88 -13.39 -11.56
C ALA A 62 7.20 -13.98 -12.06
N LYS A 63 8.02 -13.17 -12.74
CA LYS A 63 9.34 -13.62 -13.20
C LYS A 63 10.22 -13.97 -12.01
N ILE A 64 10.63 -15.24 -11.93
CA ILE A 64 11.65 -15.71 -11.00
C ILE A 64 12.99 -15.88 -11.72
N SER A 65 14.06 -16.08 -10.96
CA SER A 65 15.41 -16.35 -11.45
C SER A 65 15.47 -17.67 -12.24
N SER A 66 15.13 -18.78 -11.61
CA SER A 66 14.92 -20.09 -12.24
C SER A 66 13.97 -20.96 -11.40
N ILE A 67 13.32 -21.94 -12.03
CA ILE A 67 12.58 -22.97 -11.28
C ILE A 67 13.47 -23.73 -10.29
N ARG A 68 14.76 -23.91 -10.59
CA ARG A 68 15.75 -24.56 -9.70
C ARG A 68 16.13 -23.69 -8.49
N ASP A 69 15.90 -22.38 -8.58
CA ASP A 69 16.12 -21.46 -7.47
C ASP A 69 14.96 -21.49 -6.46
N VAL A 70 13.79 -22.05 -6.84
CA VAL A 70 12.65 -22.25 -5.94
C VAL A 70 13.05 -23.12 -4.74
N LYS A 71 12.70 -22.64 -3.56
CA LYS A 71 12.78 -23.32 -2.28
C LYS A 71 11.38 -23.41 -1.68
N CYS A 72 11.16 -24.29 -0.71
CA CYS A 72 9.82 -24.44 -0.14
C CYS A 72 9.80 -24.96 1.30
N SER A 73 8.76 -24.52 2.02
CA SER A 73 8.38 -25.08 3.31
C SER A 73 7.36 -26.20 3.12
N GLY A 74 7.66 -27.40 3.59
CA GLY A 74 6.72 -28.54 3.59
C GLY A 74 6.02 -28.69 4.94
N ASN A 75 4.71 -28.50 4.99
CA ASN A 75 3.92 -28.55 6.22
C ASN A 75 2.93 -29.71 6.20
N TRP A 76 3.02 -30.60 7.19
CA TRP A 76 2.34 -31.90 7.22
C TRP A 76 1.29 -31.96 8.33
N MET A 77 0.02 -31.90 7.97
CA MET A 77 -1.11 -32.08 8.87
C MET A 77 -1.68 -33.49 8.66
N TRP A 78 -1.54 -34.38 9.64
CA TRP A 78 -1.92 -35.80 9.45
C TRP A 78 -2.51 -36.47 10.70
N PRO A 79 -3.54 -37.32 10.59
CA PRO A 79 -4.00 -38.19 11.67
C PRO A 79 -3.11 -39.44 11.89
N ALA A 80 -1.78 -39.31 11.79
CA ALA A 80 -0.82 -40.43 11.62
C ALA A 80 -0.78 -41.50 12.74
N LYS A 81 -1.47 -41.27 13.86
CA LYS A 81 -1.65 -42.25 14.96
C LYS A 81 -2.81 -43.23 14.73
N LEU A 82 -3.68 -43.00 13.74
CA LEU A 82 -4.74 -43.93 13.36
C LEU A 82 -4.20 -45.05 12.44
N PRO A 83 -4.88 -46.21 12.36
CA PRO A 83 -4.46 -47.32 11.51
C PRO A 83 -4.27 -46.90 10.03
N GLY A 84 -3.17 -47.31 9.41
CA GLY A 84 -2.83 -47.01 8.02
C GLY A 84 -2.25 -45.62 7.76
N GLU A 85 -2.65 -44.60 8.54
CA GLU A 85 -2.30 -43.20 8.28
C GLU A 85 -0.79 -42.91 8.31
N GLY A 86 -0.04 -43.56 9.21
CA GLY A 86 1.42 -43.44 9.23
C GLY A 86 2.13 -43.99 7.98
N ALA A 87 1.52 -44.96 7.28
CA ALA A 87 2.03 -45.45 6.00
C ALA A 87 1.62 -44.52 4.85
N ALA A 88 0.38 -44.02 4.87
CA ALA A 88 -0.12 -43.05 3.90
C ALA A 88 0.71 -41.74 3.89
N LEU A 89 1.15 -41.27 5.08
CA LEU A 89 2.08 -40.16 5.22
C LEU A 89 3.47 -40.46 4.60
N TYR A 90 3.99 -41.67 4.78
CA TYR A 90 5.25 -42.08 4.13
C TYR A 90 5.09 -42.12 2.60
N ASP A 91 4.00 -42.69 2.11
CA ASP A 91 3.66 -42.77 0.69
C ASP A 91 3.54 -41.38 0.04
N ALA A 92 2.91 -40.42 0.73
CA ALA A 92 2.85 -39.01 0.32
C ALA A 92 4.24 -38.35 0.28
N CYS A 93 5.06 -38.58 1.30
CA CYS A 93 6.43 -38.05 1.38
C CYS A 93 7.34 -38.60 0.28
N GLU A 94 7.24 -39.91 -0.01
CA GLU A 94 7.94 -40.56 -1.12
C GLU A 94 7.53 -39.96 -2.48
N ALA A 95 6.22 -39.76 -2.70
CA ALA A 95 5.68 -39.18 -3.93
C ALA A 95 6.11 -37.72 -4.14
N MET A 96 6.04 -36.89 -3.09
CA MET A 96 6.55 -35.51 -3.09
C MET A 96 8.06 -35.50 -3.40
N CYS A 97 8.84 -36.34 -2.72
CA CYS A 97 10.28 -36.48 -2.95
C CYS A 97 10.61 -37.11 -4.31
N GLY A 98 9.65 -37.71 -5.03
CA GLY A 98 9.78 -38.13 -6.41
C GLY A 98 9.77 -36.91 -7.33
N VAL A 99 8.60 -36.26 -7.44
CA VAL A 99 8.39 -35.14 -8.36
C VAL A 99 9.37 -33.99 -8.12
N MET A 100 9.73 -33.68 -6.87
CA MET A 100 10.70 -32.61 -6.58
C MET A 100 12.09 -32.86 -7.19
N LYS A 101 12.52 -34.13 -7.32
CA LYS A 101 13.81 -34.47 -7.97
C LYS A 101 13.75 -34.24 -9.48
N GLU A 102 12.61 -34.51 -10.10
CA GLU A 102 12.38 -34.33 -11.54
C GLU A 102 12.30 -32.83 -11.89
N LEU A 103 11.60 -32.04 -11.05
CA LEU A 103 11.53 -30.58 -11.14
C LEU A 103 12.86 -29.88 -10.78
N GLY A 104 13.75 -30.54 -10.03
CA GLY A 104 15.02 -29.99 -9.56
C GLY A 104 14.89 -29.01 -8.39
N ILE A 105 13.87 -29.17 -7.54
CA ILE A 105 13.59 -28.35 -6.35
C ILE A 105 13.72 -29.18 -5.06
N ALA A 106 13.66 -28.52 -3.90
CA ALA A 106 13.71 -29.21 -2.60
C ALA A 106 12.97 -28.44 -1.51
N VAL A 107 12.48 -29.19 -0.51
CA VAL A 107 12.08 -28.67 0.80
C VAL A 107 13.33 -28.32 1.60
N ASP A 108 13.40 -27.12 2.16
CA ASP A 108 14.49 -26.65 3.03
C ASP A 108 14.02 -26.13 4.40
N GLY A 109 12.71 -25.98 4.59
CA GLY A 109 12.06 -25.77 5.89
C GLY A 109 10.76 -26.58 6.01
N GLY A 110 10.17 -26.67 7.20
CA GLY A 110 8.91 -27.40 7.36
C GLY A 110 8.52 -27.71 8.79
N LYS A 111 7.36 -28.34 8.95
CA LYS A 111 6.79 -28.73 10.25
C LYS A 111 5.76 -29.86 10.09
N ASP A 112 5.61 -30.69 11.12
CA ASP A 112 4.55 -31.69 11.23
C ASP A 112 3.51 -31.37 12.33
N SER A 113 2.31 -31.95 12.18
CA SER A 113 1.22 -31.97 13.13
C SER A 113 0.51 -33.34 13.04
N LEU A 114 0.98 -34.31 13.81
CA LEU A 114 0.64 -35.73 13.68
C LEU A 114 -0.54 -36.19 14.56
N SER A 115 -1.51 -35.31 14.80
CA SER A 115 -2.70 -35.60 15.61
C SER A 115 -3.97 -34.92 15.09
N MET A 116 -4.16 -34.89 13.77
CA MET A 116 -5.31 -34.25 13.12
C MET A 116 -6.59 -35.12 13.16
N ALA A 117 -6.97 -35.57 14.35
CA ALA A 117 -8.22 -36.28 14.60
C ALA A 117 -8.77 -35.97 16.00
N ALA A 118 -10.08 -35.82 16.11
CA ALA A 118 -10.81 -35.57 17.34
C ALA A 118 -11.86 -36.68 17.60
N LYS A 119 -12.18 -36.93 18.88
CA LYS A 119 -13.33 -37.76 19.25
C LYS A 119 -14.53 -36.84 19.54
N CYS A 120 -15.60 -36.99 18.75
CA CYS A 120 -16.81 -36.18 18.80
C CYS A 120 -17.99 -37.08 19.20
N GLY A 121 -18.46 -36.97 20.44
CA GLY A 121 -19.39 -37.97 20.99
C GLY A 121 -18.71 -39.33 21.03
N ASP A 122 -19.25 -40.33 20.30
CA ASP A 122 -18.62 -41.64 20.12
C ASP A 122 -17.86 -41.82 18.80
N GLU A 123 -17.96 -40.86 17.87
CA GLU A 123 -17.30 -40.91 16.57
C GLU A 123 -15.87 -40.36 16.61
N ILE A 124 -15.03 -40.81 15.68
CA ILE A 124 -13.68 -40.25 15.45
C ILE A 124 -13.72 -39.45 14.14
N VAL A 125 -13.69 -38.13 14.25
CA VAL A 125 -13.58 -37.23 13.10
C VAL A 125 -12.10 -37.02 12.81
N LYS A 126 -11.62 -37.50 11.67
CA LYS A 126 -10.27 -37.25 11.17
C LYS A 126 -10.30 -36.15 10.09
N ALA A 127 -9.27 -35.30 10.07
CA ALA A 127 -8.97 -34.52 8.87
C ALA A 127 -8.46 -35.45 7.74
N PRO A 128 -8.47 -35.01 6.48
CA PRO A 128 -7.61 -35.59 5.46
C PRO A 128 -6.14 -35.61 5.90
N GLY A 129 -5.34 -36.47 5.27
CA GLY A 129 -3.92 -36.20 5.19
C GLY A 129 -3.72 -34.94 4.34
N THR A 130 -2.95 -33.98 4.82
CA THR A 130 -2.78 -32.68 4.15
C THR A 130 -1.32 -32.28 4.14
N LEU A 131 -0.78 -32.06 2.94
CA LEU A 131 0.51 -31.44 2.69
C LEU A 131 0.26 -30.03 2.13
N VAL A 132 0.75 -29.01 2.84
CA VAL A 132 0.80 -27.64 2.34
C VAL A 132 2.24 -27.32 1.96
N ILE A 133 2.46 -27.02 0.68
CA ILE A 133 3.73 -26.54 0.15
C ILE A 133 3.66 -25.02 0.06
N SER A 134 4.62 -24.31 0.67
CA SER A 134 4.79 -22.87 0.50
C SER A 134 6.09 -22.60 -0.24
N THR A 135 6.02 -22.20 -1.51
CA THR A 135 7.18 -21.91 -2.36
C THR A 135 7.66 -20.48 -2.21
N TYR A 136 8.96 -20.28 -2.40
CA TYR A 136 9.58 -18.98 -2.44
C TYR A 136 10.81 -19.00 -3.38
N ALA A 137 10.99 -17.92 -4.14
CA ALA A 137 12.08 -17.81 -5.12
C ALA A 137 12.56 -16.35 -5.31
N PRO A 138 13.84 -16.13 -5.66
CA PRO A 138 14.33 -14.80 -6.03
C PRO A 138 13.65 -14.30 -7.31
N CYS A 139 13.15 -13.08 -7.27
CA CYS A 139 12.47 -12.37 -8.35
C CYS A 139 13.39 -11.25 -8.85
N PRO A 140 13.99 -11.36 -10.05
CA PRO A 140 14.92 -10.34 -10.56
C PRO A 140 14.25 -9.00 -10.88
N ASP A 141 12.94 -8.98 -11.12
CA ASP A 141 12.17 -7.74 -11.33
C ASP A 141 10.69 -7.94 -10.92
N ILE A 142 10.30 -7.41 -9.75
CA ILE A 142 8.93 -7.49 -9.22
C ILE A 142 7.87 -6.76 -10.08
N ARG A 143 8.29 -6.00 -11.10
CA ARG A 143 7.41 -5.39 -12.10
C ARG A 143 7.06 -6.37 -13.23
N LYS A 144 7.91 -7.37 -13.48
CA LYS A 144 7.68 -8.42 -14.49
C LYS A 144 6.78 -9.51 -13.93
N LYS A 145 5.49 -9.19 -13.80
CA LYS A 145 4.44 -10.10 -13.38
C LYS A 145 3.15 -9.83 -14.12
N ILE A 146 2.33 -10.87 -14.28
CA ILE A 146 0.94 -10.79 -14.67
C ILE A 146 0.04 -11.20 -13.49
N THR A 147 -1.25 -10.93 -13.61
CA THR A 147 -2.27 -11.18 -12.58
C THR A 147 -3.55 -11.68 -13.26
N PRO A 148 -4.52 -12.26 -12.53
CA PRO A 148 -5.74 -12.77 -13.14
C PRO A 148 -6.60 -11.71 -13.85
N ASP A 149 -6.49 -10.43 -13.51
CA ASP A 149 -7.38 -9.38 -14.02
C ASP A 149 -7.22 -9.13 -15.53
N LEU A 150 -8.18 -9.63 -16.32
CA LEU A 150 -8.24 -9.45 -17.77
C LEU A 150 -8.15 -7.97 -18.15
N LYS A 151 -7.06 -7.62 -18.86
CA LYS A 151 -6.79 -6.23 -19.29
C LYS A 151 -7.61 -5.86 -20.52
N VAL A 152 -8.04 -6.86 -21.30
CA VAL A 152 -8.76 -6.67 -22.56
C VAL A 152 -7.92 -5.81 -23.54
N PRO A 153 -6.66 -6.20 -23.83
CA PRO A 153 -5.72 -5.39 -24.60
C PRO A 153 -6.27 -5.08 -26.00
N GLY A 154 -6.31 -3.79 -26.36
CA GLY A 154 -6.87 -3.33 -27.63
C GLY A 154 -8.40 -3.44 -27.75
N GLY A 155 -9.12 -3.66 -26.64
CA GLY A 155 -10.57 -3.82 -26.62
C GLY A 155 -11.06 -5.26 -26.84
N LYS A 156 -10.16 -6.17 -27.25
CA LYS A 156 -10.44 -7.61 -27.41
C LYS A 156 -9.16 -8.42 -27.15
N GLY A 157 -9.00 -8.93 -25.93
CA GLY A 157 -7.89 -9.82 -25.60
C GLY A 157 -8.05 -11.20 -26.22
N SER A 158 -6.95 -11.91 -26.43
CA SER A 158 -6.95 -13.30 -26.89
C SER A 158 -6.62 -14.23 -25.74
N LEU A 159 -7.44 -15.27 -25.55
CA LEU A 159 -7.37 -16.20 -24.43
C LEU A 159 -6.79 -17.55 -24.87
N PHE A 160 -5.79 -18.01 -24.13
CA PHE A 160 -5.06 -19.26 -24.38
C PHE A 160 -5.23 -20.21 -23.20
N TRP A 161 -5.38 -21.49 -23.51
CA TRP A 161 -5.37 -22.58 -22.54
C TRP A 161 -4.15 -23.45 -22.75
N ILE A 162 -3.33 -23.57 -21.71
CA ILE A 162 -2.23 -24.53 -21.62
C ILE A 162 -2.74 -25.73 -20.82
N ASP A 163 -2.68 -26.91 -21.43
CA ASP A 163 -3.24 -28.15 -20.89
C ASP A 163 -2.17 -29.24 -20.84
N LEU A 164 -1.88 -29.73 -19.63
CA LEU A 164 -0.91 -30.80 -19.38
C LEU A 164 -1.60 -32.10 -18.89
N SER A 165 -2.94 -32.15 -18.91
CA SER A 165 -3.74 -33.32 -18.50
C SER A 165 -3.67 -34.51 -19.45
N LYS A 166 -3.13 -34.30 -20.67
CA LYS A 166 -3.13 -35.26 -21.78
C LYS A 166 -4.52 -35.83 -22.10
N GLY A 167 -5.55 -34.98 -21.95
CA GLY A 167 -6.95 -35.31 -22.25
C GLY A 167 -7.67 -36.17 -21.20
N LYS A 168 -7.06 -36.44 -20.02
CA LYS A 168 -7.65 -37.33 -19.01
C LYS A 168 -8.86 -36.76 -18.27
N ARG A 169 -8.90 -35.44 -18.08
CA ARG A 169 -10.06 -34.68 -17.54
C ARG A 169 -10.64 -35.29 -16.25
N ARG A 170 -9.78 -35.58 -15.29
CA ARG A 170 -10.11 -36.27 -14.03
C ARG A 170 -10.90 -35.38 -13.06
N LEU A 171 -11.98 -35.93 -12.51
CA LEU A 171 -12.88 -35.26 -11.55
C LEU A 171 -12.75 -35.79 -10.11
N GLY A 172 -11.88 -36.78 -9.86
CA GLY A 172 -11.74 -37.39 -8.54
C GLY A 172 -11.10 -36.46 -7.53
N GLY A 173 -11.73 -36.34 -6.35
CA GLY A 173 -11.31 -35.39 -5.32
C GLY A 173 -11.54 -33.91 -5.67
N SER A 174 -12.43 -33.61 -6.61
CA SER A 174 -12.73 -32.22 -7.03
C SER A 174 -13.78 -31.51 -6.20
N ALA A 175 -13.78 -30.17 -6.22
CA ALA A 175 -14.83 -29.33 -5.69
C ALA A 175 -16.19 -29.60 -6.38
N PHE A 176 -16.20 -29.92 -7.68
CA PHE A 176 -17.41 -30.38 -8.37
C PHE A 176 -17.93 -31.72 -7.82
N ALA A 177 -17.04 -32.69 -7.58
CA ALA A 177 -17.41 -33.95 -6.96
C ALA A 177 -17.89 -33.76 -5.51
N GLN A 178 -17.32 -32.82 -4.76
CA GLN A 178 -17.76 -32.45 -3.40
C GLN A 178 -19.15 -31.80 -3.41
N ALA A 179 -19.35 -30.73 -4.19
CA ALA A 179 -20.60 -29.97 -4.25
C ALA A 179 -21.81 -30.82 -4.69
N ASN A 180 -21.57 -31.83 -5.54
CA ASN A 180 -22.61 -32.76 -5.99
C ASN A 180 -22.76 -34.02 -5.12
N GLY A 181 -21.98 -34.18 -4.04
CA GLY A 181 -21.98 -35.38 -3.21
C GLY A 181 -21.48 -36.66 -3.91
N ARG A 182 -20.68 -36.51 -4.98
CA ARG A 182 -20.19 -37.59 -5.86
C ARG A 182 -18.74 -38.02 -5.57
N LEU A 183 -18.12 -37.51 -4.50
CA LEU A 183 -16.76 -37.85 -4.09
C LEU A 183 -16.46 -39.36 -4.03
N SER A 184 -17.40 -40.19 -3.58
CA SER A 184 -17.26 -41.66 -3.54
C SER A 184 -17.53 -42.37 -4.87
N GLN A 185 -17.98 -41.64 -5.90
CA GLN A 185 -18.28 -42.14 -7.24
C GLN A 185 -17.18 -41.80 -8.25
N LEU A 186 -16.49 -40.68 -8.05
CA LEU A 186 -15.46 -40.14 -8.94
C LEU A 186 -14.10 -40.36 -8.26
N LEU A 187 -13.43 -41.45 -8.63
CA LEU A 187 -12.24 -41.97 -7.93
C LEU A 187 -10.92 -41.81 -8.72
N ASP A 188 -10.96 -41.41 -9.99
CA ASP A 188 -9.74 -41.10 -10.75
C ASP A 188 -9.36 -39.63 -10.55
N VAL A 189 -8.22 -39.41 -9.88
CA VAL A 189 -7.78 -38.12 -9.31
C VAL A 189 -6.75 -37.43 -10.23
N PRO A 190 -6.80 -36.11 -10.43
CA PRO A 190 -5.75 -35.37 -11.14
C PRO A 190 -4.32 -35.66 -10.65
N ASP A 191 -3.36 -35.61 -11.58
CA ASP A 191 -1.93 -35.87 -11.32
C ASP A 191 -1.04 -35.23 -12.40
N VAL A 192 0.23 -35.00 -12.09
CA VAL A 192 1.22 -34.53 -13.08
C VAL A 192 1.79 -35.69 -13.88
N ASP A 193 1.30 -35.85 -15.10
CA ASP A 193 1.64 -36.98 -15.98
C ASP A 193 2.93 -36.79 -16.80
N ALA A 194 3.52 -35.60 -16.79
CA ALA A 194 4.83 -35.29 -17.39
C ALA A 194 5.48 -34.07 -16.71
N PRO A 195 6.30 -34.28 -15.66
CA PRO A 195 7.00 -33.20 -14.97
C PRO A 195 7.98 -32.41 -15.87
N ASP A 196 8.49 -33.01 -16.94
CA ASP A 196 9.35 -32.38 -17.94
C ASP A 196 8.59 -31.46 -18.91
N GLU A 197 7.41 -31.87 -19.36
CA GLU A 197 6.47 -30.99 -20.07
C GLU A 197 6.03 -29.82 -19.18
N PHE A 198 5.77 -30.07 -17.89
CA PHE A 198 5.47 -29.02 -16.91
C PHE A 198 6.61 -28.00 -16.77
N VAL A 199 7.87 -28.44 -16.56
CA VAL A 199 9.04 -27.55 -16.48
C VAL A 199 9.19 -26.71 -17.75
N THR A 200 8.95 -27.33 -18.91
CA THR A 200 9.03 -26.67 -20.22
C THR A 200 7.94 -25.61 -20.37
N ALA A 201 6.68 -25.93 -20.04
CA ALA A 201 5.55 -25.02 -20.09
C ALA A 201 5.68 -23.84 -19.09
N PHE A 202 6.17 -24.12 -17.87
CA PHE A 202 6.50 -23.11 -16.86
C PHE A 202 7.54 -22.12 -17.41
N GLN A 203 8.61 -22.63 -18.03
CA GLN A 203 9.66 -21.79 -18.63
C GLN A 203 9.12 -20.97 -19.81
N CYS A 204 8.28 -21.54 -20.69
CA CYS A 204 7.63 -20.79 -21.77
C CYS A 204 6.78 -19.62 -21.23
N THR A 205 6.03 -19.83 -20.14
CA THR A 205 5.24 -18.77 -19.49
C THR A 205 6.15 -17.71 -18.88
N GLN A 206 7.23 -18.10 -18.21
CA GLN A 206 8.23 -17.20 -17.62
C GLN A 206 8.90 -16.28 -18.65
N ASP A 207 9.18 -16.78 -19.86
CA ASP A 207 9.84 -16.01 -20.91
C ASP A 207 8.85 -15.08 -21.63
N LEU A 208 7.61 -15.51 -21.86
CA LEU A 208 6.55 -14.63 -22.38
C LEU A 208 6.16 -13.52 -21.39
N ILE A 209 6.28 -13.75 -20.08
CA ILE A 209 6.22 -12.70 -19.04
C ILE A 209 7.45 -11.79 -19.11
N ASN A 210 8.65 -12.35 -19.30
CA ASN A 210 9.89 -11.56 -19.41
C ASN A 210 9.81 -10.54 -20.55
N ASP A 211 9.25 -10.95 -21.68
CA ASP A 211 9.22 -10.18 -22.93
C ASP A 211 7.95 -9.33 -23.08
N GLY A 212 7.10 -9.29 -22.05
CA GLY A 212 5.89 -8.45 -22.01
C GLY A 212 4.82 -8.87 -23.03
N LYS A 213 4.76 -10.15 -23.39
CA LYS A 213 3.85 -10.68 -24.41
C LYS A 213 2.44 -10.94 -23.85
N LEU A 214 2.36 -11.31 -22.58
CA LEU A 214 1.13 -11.64 -21.85
C LEU A 214 0.62 -10.43 -21.04
N THR A 215 -0.69 -10.33 -20.84
CA THR A 215 -1.36 -9.23 -20.13
C THR A 215 -2.05 -9.65 -18.84
N ALA A 216 -2.58 -10.87 -18.79
CA ALA A 216 -3.18 -11.48 -17.60
C ALA A 216 -2.92 -13.00 -17.61
N GLY A 217 -3.05 -13.65 -16.46
CA GLY A 217 -2.90 -15.10 -16.33
C GLY A 217 -3.36 -15.61 -14.96
N HIS A 218 -3.90 -16.83 -14.93
CA HIS A 218 -4.41 -17.53 -13.74
C HIS A 218 -4.36 -19.05 -13.98
N ASP A 219 -4.22 -19.86 -12.93
CA ASP A 219 -4.03 -21.32 -13.04
C ASP A 219 -5.28 -22.14 -12.73
N ILE A 220 -5.26 -23.41 -13.15
CA ILE A 220 -6.37 -24.34 -13.00
C ILE A 220 -6.16 -25.15 -11.72
N SER A 221 -6.84 -24.73 -10.66
CA SER A 221 -6.89 -25.38 -9.34
C SER A 221 -8.34 -25.80 -9.01
N ASP A 222 -8.84 -25.53 -7.81
CA ASP A 222 -10.14 -25.99 -7.33
C ASP A 222 -11.32 -25.42 -8.15
N GLY A 223 -12.29 -26.27 -8.48
CA GLY A 223 -13.38 -25.96 -9.40
C GLY A 223 -12.99 -25.92 -10.88
N GLY A 224 -11.70 -25.97 -11.20
CA GLY A 224 -11.18 -26.21 -12.55
C GLY A 224 -11.28 -25.01 -13.51
N LEU A 225 -11.21 -25.34 -14.81
CA LEU A 225 -11.11 -24.41 -15.93
C LEU A 225 -12.17 -23.29 -15.92
N ILE A 226 -13.41 -23.60 -15.52
CA ILE A 226 -14.49 -22.61 -15.47
C ILE A 226 -14.36 -21.63 -14.30
N THR A 227 -13.88 -22.08 -13.14
CA THR A 227 -13.58 -21.22 -11.99
C THR A 227 -12.46 -20.24 -12.36
N CYS A 228 -11.37 -20.76 -12.93
CA CYS A 228 -10.25 -19.96 -13.43
C CYS A 228 -10.70 -18.87 -14.43
N LEU A 229 -11.54 -19.21 -15.42
CA LEU A 229 -12.13 -18.22 -16.35
C LEU A 229 -12.94 -17.12 -15.64
N LEU A 230 -13.75 -17.51 -14.66
CA LEU A 230 -14.64 -16.60 -13.93
C LEU A 230 -13.87 -15.65 -13.03
N GLU A 231 -12.86 -16.12 -12.29
CA GLU A 231 -12.01 -15.29 -11.44
C GLU A 231 -11.20 -14.27 -12.24
N MET A 232 -10.66 -14.66 -13.39
CA MET A 232 -10.02 -13.72 -14.31
C MET A 232 -10.97 -12.60 -14.76
N ALA A 233 -12.22 -12.95 -15.05
CA ALA A 233 -13.27 -12.01 -15.44
C ALA A 233 -13.76 -11.11 -14.29
N PHE A 234 -13.88 -11.67 -13.07
CA PHE A 234 -14.22 -10.94 -11.85
C PHE A 234 -13.16 -9.91 -11.49
N ALA A 235 -11.88 -10.30 -11.57
CA ALA A 235 -10.75 -9.43 -11.29
C ALA A 235 -10.61 -8.31 -12.35
N GLY A 236 -10.82 -8.63 -13.64
CA GLY A 236 -10.75 -7.66 -14.75
C GLY A 236 -11.96 -6.73 -14.91
N ASN A 237 -13.08 -7.00 -14.24
CA ASN A 237 -14.41 -6.47 -14.59
C ASN A 237 -14.71 -6.64 -16.10
N ALA A 238 -14.48 -7.85 -16.61
CA ALA A 238 -14.58 -8.20 -18.02
C ALA A 238 -15.53 -9.39 -18.25
N VAL A 239 -15.72 -9.77 -19.51
CA VAL A 239 -16.48 -10.95 -19.95
C VAL A 239 -15.67 -11.68 -21.02
N PHE A 240 -15.97 -12.96 -21.25
CA PHE A 240 -15.33 -13.80 -22.26
C PHE A 240 -16.34 -14.52 -23.17
N ASP A 241 -15.90 -14.85 -24.38
CA ASP A 241 -16.54 -15.81 -25.30
C ASP A 241 -15.47 -16.82 -25.69
N VAL A 242 -15.68 -18.09 -25.32
CA VAL A 242 -14.72 -19.19 -25.51
C VAL A 242 -15.39 -20.43 -26.10
N ASP A 243 -14.63 -21.15 -26.91
CA ASP A 243 -14.94 -22.47 -27.43
C ASP A 243 -13.84 -23.46 -27.04
N LEU A 244 -14.20 -24.41 -26.19
CA LEU A 244 -13.27 -25.33 -25.56
C LEU A 244 -13.14 -26.60 -26.41
N PRO A 245 -11.93 -26.98 -26.86
CA PRO A 245 -11.73 -28.14 -27.71
C PRO A 245 -11.97 -29.45 -26.94
N GLU A 246 -12.67 -30.38 -27.58
CA GLU A 246 -12.93 -31.73 -27.08
C GLU A 246 -11.88 -32.71 -27.61
N SER A 247 -11.29 -33.52 -26.72
CA SER A 247 -10.35 -34.60 -27.08
C SER A 247 -11.08 -35.93 -27.19
N ALA A 248 -11.12 -36.52 -28.39
CA ALA A 248 -11.98 -37.65 -28.75
C ALA A 248 -11.70 -39.01 -28.06
N GLU A 249 -10.74 -39.10 -27.14
CA GLU A 249 -10.31 -40.39 -26.58
C GLU A 249 -11.08 -40.81 -25.30
N PHE A 250 -11.64 -39.88 -24.53
CA PHE A 250 -12.38 -40.19 -23.29
C PHE A 250 -13.61 -39.29 -23.07
N GLY A 251 -14.80 -39.87 -23.20
CA GLY A 251 -16.06 -39.40 -22.58
C GLY A 251 -16.49 -37.95 -22.83
N ALA A 252 -17.30 -37.72 -23.86
CA ALA A 252 -17.85 -36.43 -24.32
C ALA A 252 -18.79 -35.69 -23.32
N PHE A 253 -18.30 -35.36 -22.13
CA PHE A 253 -19.05 -34.73 -21.04
C PHE A 253 -18.49 -33.32 -20.75
N PRO A 254 -19.28 -32.24 -20.98
CA PRO A 254 -18.83 -30.87 -20.70
C PRO A 254 -18.35 -30.66 -19.27
N GLU A 255 -18.92 -31.34 -18.28
CA GLU A 255 -18.48 -31.24 -16.89
C GLU A 255 -17.02 -31.68 -16.67
N ASN A 256 -16.53 -32.67 -17.44
CA ASN A 256 -15.13 -33.10 -17.40
C ASN A 256 -14.18 -32.05 -17.99
N ILE A 257 -14.61 -31.27 -18.99
CA ILE A 257 -13.79 -30.18 -19.54
C ILE A 257 -13.80 -28.95 -18.64
N LEU A 258 -14.95 -28.63 -18.03
CA LEU A 258 -15.13 -27.41 -17.22
C LEU A 258 -14.58 -27.54 -15.80
N PHE A 259 -14.75 -28.68 -15.15
CA PHE A 259 -14.49 -28.86 -13.71
C PHE A 259 -13.36 -29.84 -13.37
N ALA A 260 -12.58 -30.30 -14.36
CA ALA A 260 -11.39 -31.10 -14.07
C ALA A 260 -10.25 -30.20 -13.56
N GLU A 261 -9.74 -30.55 -12.39
CA GLU A 261 -8.74 -29.80 -11.63
C GLU A 261 -7.35 -30.36 -11.96
N GLU A 262 -7.09 -30.43 -13.27
CA GLU A 262 -5.89 -30.99 -13.89
C GLU A 262 -4.84 -29.90 -14.10
N VAL A 263 -3.56 -30.30 -14.18
CA VAL A 263 -2.45 -29.36 -14.38
C VAL A 263 -2.62 -28.57 -15.68
N GLY A 264 -2.80 -27.26 -15.56
CA GLY A 264 -2.95 -26.33 -16.68
C GLY A 264 -3.18 -24.89 -16.20
N TRP A 265 -3.30 -23.96 -17.14
CA TRP A 265 -3.53 -22.55 -16.85
C TRP A 265 -4.08 -21.78 -18.04
N LEU A 266 -4.57 -20.57 -17.76
CA LEU A 266 -5.09 -19.62 -18.73
C LEU A 266 -4.19 -18.38 -18.84
N LEU A 267 -4.03 -17.88 -20.06
CA LEU A 267 -3.26 -16.67 -20.36
C LEU A 267 -4.08 -15.72 -21.25
N GLU A 268 -3.98 -14.42 -21.00
CA GLU A 268 -4.44 -13.35 -21.89
C GLU A 268 -3.24 -12.71 -22.60
N SER A 269 -3.40 -12.39 -23.88
CA SER A 269 -2.43 -11.60 -24.64
C SER A 269 -3.13 -10.69 -25.65
N SER A 270 -2.40 -9.68 -26.16
CA SER A 270 -2.87 -8.87 -27.28
C SER A 270 -3.02 -9.71 -28.56
N ALA A 271 -3.97 -9.33 -29.42
CA ALA A 271 -4.16 -9.96 -30.73
C ALA A 271 -2.91 -9.86 -31.63
N ALA A 272 -2.05 -8.86 -31.45
CA ALA A 272 -0.81 -8.69 -32.20
C ALA A 272 0.25 -9.77 -31.85
N ASN A 273 0.29 -10.21 -30.59
CA ASN A 273 1.18 -11.28 -30.12
C ASN A 273 0.58 -12.69 -30.31
N GLN A 274 -0.68 -12.82 -30.75
CA GLN A 274 -1.45 -14.07 -30.69
C GLN A 274 -0.74 -15.26 -31.36
N THR A 275 -0.29 -15.07 -32.60
CA THR A 275 0.41 -16.11 -33.37
C THR A 275 1.76 -16.47 -32.75
N GLU A 276 2.44 -15.49 -32.14
CA GLU A 276 3.76 -15.65 -31.53
C GLU A 276 3.68 -16.47 -30.24
N VAL A 277 2.73 -16.14 -29.35
CA VAL A 277 2.45 -16.89 -28.12
C VAL A 277 2.12 -18.35 -28.43
N GLN A 278 1.20 -18.59 -29.37
CA GLN A 278 0.81 -19.96 -29.71
C GLN A 278 1.94 -20.74 -30.41
N ALA A 279 2.71 -20.09 -31.30
CA ALA A 279 3.86 -20.71 -31.94
C ALA A 279 4.98 -21.06 -30.94
N PHE A 280 5.18 -20.25 -29.90
CA PHE A 280 6.23 -20.46 -28.90
C PHE A 280 6.00 -21.73 -28.08
N PHE A 281 4.80 -21.92 -27.51
CA PHE A 281 4.45 -23.17 -26.82
C PHE A 281 4.48 -24.38 -27.75
N ASN A 282 3.91 -24.27 -28.95
CA ASN A 282 3.88 -25.37 -29.93
C ASN A 282 5.28 -25.78 -30.40
N ALA A 283 6.22 -24.83 -30.57
CA ALA A 283 7.61 -25.12 -30.92
C ALA A 283 8.38 -25.82 -29.78
N SER A 284 7.96 -25.59 -28.53
CA SER A 284 8.43 -26.30 -27.34
C SER A 284 7.69 -27.63 -27.07
N GLY A 285 6.77 -28.04 -27.96
CA GLY A 285 5.99 -29.28 -27.84
C GLY A 285 4.82 -29.23 -26.86
N ILE A 286 4.49 -28.06 -26.32
CA ILE A 286 3.45 -27.88 -25.29
C ILE A 286 2.09 -27.55 -25.93
N PRO A 287 0.99 -28.24 -25.58
CA PRO A 287 -0.34 -27.91 -26.07
C PRO A 287 -0.79 -26.50 -25.67
N CYS A 288 -0.99 -25.62 -26.66
CA CYS A 288 -1.50 -24.27 -26.47
C CYS A 288 -2.71 -24.00 -27.37
N TYR A 289 -3.90 -24.03 -26.78
CA TYR A 289 -5.16 -23.81 -27.48
C TYR A 289 -5.56 -22.34 -27.39
N LEU A 290 -5.73 -21.66 -28.52
CA LEU A 290 -6.47 -20.40 -28.58
C LEU A 290 -7.95 -20.72 -28.40
N ILE A 291 -8.49 -20.45 -27.21
CA ILE A 291 -9.88 -20.83 -26.85
C ILE A 291 -10.89 -19.72 -27.11
N GLY A 292 -10.48 -18.46 -27.24
CA GLY A 292 -11.42 -17.37 -27.47
C GLY A 292 -10.89 -16.00 -27.07
N HIS A 293 -11.77 -15.15 -26.55
CA HIS A 293 -11.47 -13.73 -26.33
C HIS A 293 -12.10 -13.13 -25.08
N SER A 294 -11.42 -12.13 -24.50
CA SER A 294 -11.92 -11.25 -23.45
C SER A 294 -12.44 -9.92 -24.02
N PHE A 295 -13.47 -9.33 -23.42
CA PHE A 295 -14.04 -8.03 -23.79
C PHE A 295 -14.70 -7.32 -22.60
N LYS A 296 -14.74 -5.97 -22.60
CA LYS A 296 -15.51 -5.15 -21.64
C LYS A 296 -16.88 -4.69 -22.15
N GLN A 297 -17.09 -4.68 -23.48
CA GLN A 297 -18.37 -4.33 -24.13
C GLN A 297 -18.56 -5.15 -25.42
N LEU A 298 -19.81 -5.51 -25.73
CA LEU A 298 -20.21 -6.04 -27.03
C LEU A 298 -20.71 -4.89 -27.93
N ASP A 299 -20.16 -4.82 -29.15
CA ASP A 299 -20.48 -3.89 -30.25
C ASP A 299 -21.36 -2.67 -29.92
N GLY A 300 -20.76 -1.71 -29.19
CA GLY A 300 -21.12 -0.29 -29.26
C GLY A 300 -22.49 0.14 -28.71
N GLN A 301 -23.26 -0.72 -28.01
CA GLN A 301 -24.63 -0.36 -27.59
C GLN A 301 -25.04 -0.61 -26.13
N ARG A 302 -24.34 -1.42 -25.32
CA ARG A 302 -24.81 -1.74 -23.95
C ARG A 302 -23.69 -1.69 -22.88
N LYS A 303 -24.08 -1.33 -21.65
CA LYS A 303 -23.19 -1.19 -20.47
C LYS A 303 -23.34 -2.36 -19.50
N LEU A 304 -22.32 -2.58 -18.67
CA LEU A 304 -22.21 -3.60 -17.60
C LEU A 304 -23.22 -3.45 -16.43
N ARG A 305 -24.45 -2.99 -16.69
CA ARG A 305 -25.50 -2.75 -15.68
C ARG A 305 -26.85 -3.43 -15.98
N ASP A 306 -27.07 -3.91 -17.19
CA ASP A 306 -28.20 -4.79 -17.48
C ASP A 306 -27.87 -6.21 -17.02
N GLU A 307 -28.63 -6.71 -16.06
CA GLU A 307 -28.46 -8.04 -15.43
C GLU A 307 -28.55 -9.22 -16.41
N ASN A 308 -29.18 -9.01 -17.58
CA ASN A 308 -29.41 -9.99 -18.64
C ASN A 308 -28.51 -9.83 -19.89
N VAL A 309 -27.48 -8.97 -19.86
CA VAL A 309 -26.79 -8.52 -21.10
C VAL A 309 -25.29 -8.82 -21.16
N PHE A 310 -24.66 -9.18 -20.04
CA PHE A 310 -23.22 -9.49 -19.98
C PHE A 310 -22.97 -10.86 -19.36
N ALA A 311 -23.60 -11.89 -19.93
CA ALA A 311 -23.26 -13.28 -19.65
C ALA A 311 -21.94 -13.65 -20.36
N PRO A 312 -21.04 -14.44 -19.73
CA PRO A 312 -19.99 -15.13 -20.45
C PRO A 312 -20.61 -16.14 -21.44
N PHE A 313 -19.90 -16.40 -22.53
CA PHE A 313 -20.25 -17.46 -23.48
C PHE A 313 -19.23 -18.59 -23.36
N VAL A 314 -19.72 -19.80 -23.12
CA VAL A 314 -18.90 -21.01 -23.06
C VAL A 314 -19.49 -22.01 -24.02
N ARG A 315 -18.67 -22.46 -24.96
CA ARG A 315 -18.95 -23.58 -25.86
C ARG A 315 -17.98 -24.72 -25.56
N VAL A 316 -18.42 -25.93 -25.86
CA VAL A 316 -17.57 -27.11 -25.96
C VAL A 316 -17.80 -27.65 -27.36
N ASN A 317 -16.74 -27.74 -28.18
CA ASN A 317 -16.82 -28.24 -29.55
C ASN A 317 -17.92 -27.52 -30.39
N GLY A 318 -18.01 -26.19 -30.27
CA GLY A 318 -19.02 -25.33 -30.90
C GLY A 318 -20.39 -25.30 -30.22
N GLN A 319 -20.75 -26.34 -29.45
CA GLN A 319 -22.02 -26.42 -28.74
C GLN A 319 -22.02 -25.47 -27.53
N LEU A 320 -22.96 -24.53 -27.49
CA LEU A 320 -23.13 -23.62 -26.35
C LEU A 320 -23.56 -24.41 -25.10
N VAL A 321 -22.76 -24.35 -24.05
CA VAL A 321 -23.04 -24.94 -22.73
C VAL A 321 -23.37 -23.89 -21.67
N TYR A 322 -22.97 -22.63 -21.88
CA TYR A 322 -23.38 -21.48 -21.06
C TYR A 322 -23.50 -20.21 -21.91
N GLY A 323 -24.58 -19.44 -21.75
CA GLY A 323 -24.79 -18.16 -22.44
C GLY A 323 -26.27 -17.84 -22.75
N ASN A 324 -26.51 -16.76 -23.48
CA ASN A 324 -27.82 -16.22 -23.95
C ASN A 324 -28.89 -15.88 -22.90
N GLU A 325 -29.24 -16.82 -22.01
CA GLU A 325 -30.36 -16.73 -21.05
C GLU A 325 -29.89 -16.91 -19.59
N HIS A 326 -28.57 -16.93 -19.38
CA HIS A 326 -27.92 -17.23 -18.11
C HIS A 326 -27.44 -15.96 -17.37
N ARG A 327 -26.99 -16.13 -16.11
CA ARG A 327 -26.56 -15.02 -15.24
C ARG A 327 -25.43 -14.20 -15.87
N GLY A 328 -25.57 -12.88 -15.88
CA GLY A 328 -24.47 -11.97 -16.19
C GLY A 328 -23.32 -12.05 -15.18
N ILE A 329 -22.11 -11.63 -15.57
CA ILE A 329 -20.88 -11.75 -14.78
C ILE A 329 -21.01 -11.18 -13.36
N ALA A 330 -21.74 -10.07 -13.18
CA ALA A 330 -22.01 -9.48 -11.86
C ALA A 330 -22.88 -10.38 -10.96
N SER A 331 -23.80 -11.16 -11.53
CA SER A 331 -24.67 -12.10 -10.81
C SER A 331 -23.98 -13.45 -10.54
N LEU A 332 -22.98 -13.82 -11.34
CA LEU A 332 -22.05 -14.91 -11.04
C LEU A 332 -21.10 -14.53 -9.90
N ARG A 333 -20.50 -13.33 -9.98
CA ARG A 333 -19.66 -12.78 -8.90
C ARG A 333 -20.44 -12.64 -7.59
N ALA A 334 -21.71 -12.23 -7.64
CA ALA A 334 -22.59 -12.16 -6.47
C ALA A 334 -22.78 -13.52 -5.76
N VAL A 335 -22.65 -14.65 -6.46
CA VAL A 335 -22.72 -16.00 -5.88
C VAL A 335 -21.36 -16.41 -5.30
N TRP A 336 -20.26 -16.10 -5.99
CA TRP A 336 -18.89 -16.35 -5.53
C TRP A 336 -18.57 -15.56 -4.24
N GLU A 337 -18.90 -14.26 -4.20
CA GLU A 337 -18.71 -13.38 -3.03
C GLU A 337 -19.63 -13.74 -1.83
N GLU A 338 -20.67 -14.57 -2.02
CA GLU A 338 -21.70 -14.83 -0.99
C GLU A 338 -21.10 -15.46 0.27
N PHE A 339 -20.19 -16.43 0.12
CA PHE A 339 -19.57 -17.10 1.26
C PHE A 339 -18.72 -16.13 2.09
N GLY A 340 -17.84 -15.36 1.45
CA GLY A 340 -17.03 -14.33 2.10
C GLY A 340 -17.89 -13.27 2.81
N TYR A 341 -18.97 -12.83 2.18
CA TYR A 341 -19.95 -11.94 2.79
C TYR A 341 -20.61 -12.52 4.05
N GLN A 342 -21.08 -13.77 4.03
CA GLN A 342 -21.70 -14.39 5.21
C GLN A 342 -20.69 -14.57 6.35
N ILE A 343 -19.42 -14.83 6.06
CA ILE A 343 -18.34 -14.87 7.07
C ILE A 343 -18.05 -13.48 7.63
N GLU A 344 -17.92 -12.42 6.81
CA GLU A 344 -17.71 -11.06 7.32
C GLU A 344 -18.90 -10.54 8.13
N ARG A 345 -20.15 -10.92 7.81
CA ARG A 345 -21.33 -10.61 8.65
C ARG A 345 -21.26 -11.17 10.07
N LEU A 346 -20.48 -12.24 10.29
CA LEU A 346 -20.25 -12.84 11.60
C LEU A 346 -19.05 -12.21 12.33
N GLN A 347 -18.15 -11.52 11.62
CA GLN A 347 -16.89 -10.99 12.16
C GLN A 347 -16.84 -9.45 12.25
N CYS A 348 -17.64 -8.74 11.46
CA CYS A 348 -17.72 -7.28 11.43
C CYS A 348 -19.15 -6.78 11.70
N SER A 349 -19.28 -5.45 11.80
CA SER A 349 -20.57 -4.75 11.81
C SER A 349 -21.44 -5.18 10.61
N PRO A 350 -22.62 -5.82 10.80
CA PRO A 350 -23.41 -6.34 9.69
C PRO A 350 -23.82 -5.27 8.68
N ARG A 351 -24.06 -4.02 9.14
CA ARG A 351 -24.30 -2.87 8.25
C ARG A 351 -23.13 -2.63 7.28
N CYS A 352 -21.89 -2.85 7.72
CA CYS A 352 -20.71 -2.66 6.89
C CYS A 352 -20.60 -3.79 5.85
N ALA A 353 -20.73 -5.06 6.25
CA ALA A 353 -20.79 -6.18 5.30
C ALA A 353 -21.93 -6.03 4.26
N ASP A 354 -23.12 -5.64 4.70
CA ASP A 354 -24.28 -5.39 3.82
C ASP A 354 -24.02 -4.22 2.84
N THR A 355 -23.31 -3.18 3.29
CA THR A 355 -22.93 -2.04 2.43
C THR A 355 -21.80 -2.40 1.46
N GLU A 356 -20.83 -3.21 1.89
CA GLU A 356 -19.74 -3.68 1.03
C GLU A 356 -20.28 -4.59 -0.07
N LYS A 357 -21.14 -5.56 0.25
CA LYS A 357 -21.83 -6.39 -0.75
C LYS A 357 -22.58 -5.55 -1.79
N ALA A 358 -23.35 -4.54 -1.34
CA ALA A 358 -24.04 -3.63 -2.24
C ALA A 358 -23.07 -2.82 -3.13
N THR A 359 -21.90 -2.44 -2.59
CA THR A 359 -20.86 -1.68 -3.30
C THR A 359 -20.10 -2.55 -4.31
N LEU A 360 -19.83 -3.82 -4.02
CA LEU A 360 -19.12 -4.74 -4.92
C LEU A 360 -19.90 -5.01 -6.23
N LEU A 361 -21.24 -4.89 -6.18
CA LEU A 361 -22.14 -4.96 -7.35
C LEU A 361 -22.16 -3.66 -8.17
N SER A 362 -21.72 -2.53 -7.61
CA SER A 362 -21.60 -1.27 -8.36
C SER A 362 -20.30 -1.27 -9.18
N SER A 363 -20.42 -1.60 -10.47
CA SER A 363 -19.32 -1.80 -11.42
C SER A 363 -18.62 -0.51 -11.90
N GLU A 364 -18.36 0.43 -10.98
CA GLU A 364 -17.63 1.68 -11.25
C GLU A 364 -16.16 1.57 -10.82
N GLU A 365 -15.24 1.62 -11.79
CA GLU A 365 -13.80 1.68 -11.53
C GLU A 365 -13.40 3.02 -10.85
N PRO A 366 -12.42 3.05 -9.92
CA PRO A 366 -11.99 4.29 -9.28
C PRO A 366 -11.34 5.28 -10.28
N ASN A 367 -11.87 6.50 -10.33
CA ASN A 367 -11.34 7.56 -11.19
C ASN A 367 -10.10 8.22 -10.56
N PHE A 368 -8.91 7.71 -10.85
CA PHE A 368 -7.65 8.33 -10.42
C PHE A 368 -7.28 9.52 -11.32
N VAL A 369 -6.99 10.67 -10.71
CA VAL A 369 -6.72 11.95 -11.38
C VAL A 369 -5.47 12.58 -10.77
N VAL A 370 -4.48 12.92 -11.59
CA VAL A 370 -3.25 13.60 -11.14
C VAL A 370 -3.18 14.99 -11.78
N ASN A 371 -3.32 16.04 -10.97
CA ASN A 371 -3.34 17.43 -11.45
C ASN A 371 -1.94 18.07 -11.61
N PHE A 372 -0.88 17.27 -11.57
CA PHE A 372 0.51 17.72 -11.62
C PHE A 372 1.38 16.70 -12.37
N SER A 373 2.55 17.15 -12.84
CA SER A 373 3.51 16.26 -13.49
C SER A 373 4.16 15.32 -12.48
N VAL A 374 4.09 14.01 -12.74
CA VAL A 374 4.77 12.95 -11.96
C VAL A 374 6.24 12.78 -12.42
N ASN A 375 6.70 13.55 -13.41
CA ASN A 375 8.08 13.48 -13.91
C ASN A 375 9.06 14.18 -12.95
N PHE A 376 9.37 13.52 -11.84
CA PHE A 376 10.39 13.94 -10.89
C PHE A 376 11.76 13.44 -11.36
N ASP A 377 12.62 14.34 -11.87
CA ASP A 377 13.98 13.96 -12.26
C ASP A 377 14.84 13.64 -11.03
N VAL A 378 14.84 12.36 -10.69
CA VAL A 378 15.58 11.75 -9.56
C VAL A 378 17.09 11.94 -9.68
N ARG A 379 17.61 12.20 -10.89
CA ARG A 379 19.07 12.33 -11.14
C ARG A 379 19.69 13.44 -10.30
N ASN A 380 18.91 14.46 -9.95
CA ASN A 380 19.36 15.58 -9.13
C ASN A 380 19.17 15.38 -7.61
N VAL A 381 18.51 14.30 -7.17
CA VAL A 381 18.08 14.17 -5.76
C VAL A 381 19.21 13.67 -4.85
N LEU A 382 20.05 12.75 -5.33
CA LEU A 382 21.32 12.40 -4.66
C LEU A 382 22.32 13.57 -4.64
N THR A 383 22.05 14.64 -5.39
CA THR A 383 22.82 15.89 -5.41
C THR A 383 22.07 17.08 -4.82
N PHE A 384 20.91 16.90 -4.17
CA PHE A 384 20.26 17.96 -3.37
C PHE A 384 20.98 18.15 -2.01
N GLN A 385 22.26 18.52 -2.10
CA GLN A 385 22.84 19.39 -1.09
C GLN A 385 22.13 20.74 -1.19
N THR A 386 21.91 21.42 -0.06
CA THR A 386 21.53 22.83 -0.08
C THR A 386 22.68 23.65 -0.67
N GLU A 387 22.42 24.87 -1.15
CA GLU A 387 23.46 25.70 -1.82
C GLU A 387 24.67 26.00 -0.90
N ASP A 388 24.48 25.92 0.42
CA ASP A 388 25.53 26.05 1.45
C ASP A 388 26.18 24.72 1.90
N GLY A 389 25.78 23.58 1.31
CA GLY A 389 26.24 22.23 1.72
C GLY A 389 25.67 21.72 3.05
N VAL A 390 24.73 22.46 3.66
CA VAL A 390 24.09 22.09 4.93
C VAL A 390 23.06 20.99 4.70
N ARG A 391 23.09 19.94 5.53
CA ARG A 391 22.09 18.87 5.52
C ARG A 391 20.84 19.25 6.32
N LEU A 392 19.66 19.08 5.71
CA LEU A 392 18.37 19.30 6.37
C LEU A 392 17.99 18.05 7.18
N ARG A 393 18.01 18.16 8.51
CA ARG A 393 17.80 17.03 9.44
C ARG A 393 16.34 16.82 9.80
N VAL A 394 15.88 15.58 9.68
CA VAL A 394 14.53 15.14 10.08
C VAL A 394 14.63 13.94 11.01
N ALA A 395 13.93 13.99 12.14
CA ALA A 395 13.81 12.88 13.07
C ALA A 395 12.58 12.02 12.73
N VAL A 396 12.80 10.74 12.44
CA VAL A 396 11.76 9.72 12.36
C VAL A 396 11.60 9.15 13.77
N ILE A 397 10.55 9.57 14.46
CA ILE A 397 10.30 9.23 15.86
C ILE A 397 9.42 7.98 15.93
N ARG A 398 9.93 6.94 16.60
CA ARG A 398 9.26 5.65 16.81
C ARG A 398 9.26 5.21 18.27
N GLU A 399 8.27 4.43 18.65
CA GLU A 399 8.06 3.86 19.99
C GLU A 399 8.09 2.32 19.94
N GLU A 400 8.14 1.64 21.08
CA GLU A 400 7.91 0.19 21.10
C GLU A 400 6.55 -0.19 20.49
N GLY A 401 6.56 -1.05 19.47
CA GLY A 401 5.37 -1.41 18.68
C GLY A 401 5.10 -0.56 17.43
N SER A 402 5.84 0.53 17.20
CA SER A 402 5.89 1.19 15.88
C SER A 402 6.40 0.23 14.79
N ASN A 403 5.92 0.38 13.56
CA ASN A 403 6.33 -0.47 12.42
C ASN A 403 6.29 0.20 11.03
N GLY A 404 6.04 1.52 10.97
CA GLY A 404 6.06 2.32 9.73
C GLY A 404 7.32 3.18 9.57
N ASP A 405 8.38 2.87 10.30
CA ASP A 405 9.60 3.68 10.40
C ASP A 405 10.54 3.55 9.20
N ARG A 406 10.68 2.36 8.62
CA ARG A 406 11.68 2.08 7.59
C ARG A 406 11.29 2.67 6.24
N GLU A 407 10.04 2.47 5.84
CA GLU A 407 9.46 3.05 4.64
C GLU A 407 9.34 4.58 4.73
N MET A 408 9.07 5.11 5.93
CA MET A 408 9.08 6.55 6.18
C MET A 408 10.49 7.15 6.05
N ALA A 409 11.50 6.49 6.65
CA ALA A 409 12.89 6.90 6.53
C ALA A 409 13.36 6.83 5.06
N ALA A 410 12.98 5.79 4.32
CA ALA A 410 13.25 5.68 2.90
C ALA A 410 12.59 6.81 2.09
N ALA A 411 11.32 7.14 2.35
CA ALA A 411 10.60 8.24 1.67
C ALA A 411 11.27 9.61 1.87
N LEU A 412 11.75 9.89 3.09
CA LEU A 412 12.43 11.14 3.43
C LEU A 412 13.86 11.20 2.85
N HIS A 413 14.59 10.08 2.89
CA HIS A 413 15.93 9.98 2.29
C HIS A 413 15.85 10.11 0.75
N MET A 414 14.83 9.52 0.11
CA MET A 414 14.56 9.63 -1.32
C MET A 414 14.23 11.06 -1.82
N VAL A 415 14.10 12.05 -0.92
CA VAL A 415 13.94 13.46 -1.31
C VAL A 415 15.07 14.37 -0.80
N GLY A 416 16.12 13.81 -0.19
CA GLY A 416 17.34 14.53 0.20
C GLY A 416 17.48 14.89 1.69
N PHE A 417 16.58 14.44 2.57
CA PHE A 417 16.72 14.68 4.01
C PHE A 417 17.85 13.83 4.65
N ASP A 418 18.52 14.40 5.65
CA ASP A 418 19.38 13.67 6.58
C ASP A 418 18.50 13.07 7.67
N VAL A 419 18.14 11.80 7.49
CA VAL A 419 17.13 11.11 8.28
C VAL A 419 17.77 10.45 9.50
N TRP A 420 17.24 10.77 10.68
CA TRP A 420 17.67 10.18 11.95
C TRP A 420 16.57 9.27 12.47
N ASP A 421 16.89 7.99 12.71
CA ASP A 421 16.07 7.13 13.56
C ASP A 421 16.18 7.63 15.01
N VAL A 422 15.04 7.90 15.64
CA VAL A 422 14.96 8.40 17.02
C VAL A 422 13.93 7.58 17.76
N ASN A 423 14.39 6.71 18.67
CA ASN A 423 13.46 6.07 19.59
C ASN A 423 13.07 7.04 20.71
N VAL A 424 11.87 6.90 21.26
CA VAL A 424 11.43 7.73 22.41
C VAL A 424 12.39 7.62 23.60
N GLN A 425 13.03 6.46 23.81
CA GLN A 425 14.07 6.29 24.83
C GLN A 425 15.25 7.26 24.63
N ASP A 426 15.62 7.60 23.40
CA ASP A 426 16.71 8.55 23.14
C ASP A 426 16.35 10.00 23.50
N LEU A 427 15.04 10.32 23.49
CA LEU A 427 14.50 11.58 24.02
C LEU A 427 14.43 11.57 25.55
N LEU A 428 14.01 10.45 26.15
CA LEU A 428 13.96 10.26 27.60
C LEU A 428 15.36 10.33 28.24
N GLU A 429 16.37 9.78 27.56
CA GLU A 429 17.79 9.81 27.95
C GLU A 429 18.52 11.10 27.55
N ASN A 430 17.84 12.04 26.88
CA ASN A 430 18.40 13.32 26.39
C ASN A 430 19.62 13.16 25.46
N LYS A 431 19.71 12.04 24.72
CA LYS A 431 20.73 11.82 23.67
C LYS A 431 20.49 12.69 22.43
N VAL A 432 19.23 13.03 22.15
CA VAL A 432 18.79 13.73 20.95
C VAL A 432 18.07 15.03 21.31
N ASP A 433 18.60 16.17 20.84
CA ASP A 433 17.95 17.47 20.95
C ASP A 433 17.03 17.72 19.76
N LEU A 434 15.71 17.82 20.02
CA LEU A 434 14.69 18.12 18.99
C LEU A 434 14.94 19.47 18.29
N GLN A 435 15.70 20.40 18.89
CA GLN A 435 16.03 21.68 18.25
C GLN A 435 17.05 21.54 17.10
N ALA A 436 17.73 20.40 16.96
CA ALA A 436 18.67 20.14 15.85
C ALA A 436 17.99 19.87 14.50
N PHE A 437 16.67 19.68 14.47
CA PHE A 437 15.88 19.25 13.32
C PHE A 437 15.03 20.37 12.71
N CYS A 438 14.68 20.23 11.43
CA CYS A 438 13.65 21.03 10.75
C CYS A 438 12.30 20.29 10.64
N GLY A 439 12.29 18.96 10.79
CA GLY A 439 11.07 18.15 10.80
C GLY A 439 11.10 17.05 11.85
N LEU A 440 9.95 16.80 12.49
CA LEU A 440 9.69 15.56 13.24
C LEU A 440 8.61 14.75 12.50
N VAL A 441 8.81 13.44 12.39
CA VAL A 441 7.85 12.54 11.75
C VAL A 441 7.52 11.39 12.68
N PHE A 442 6.26 11.32 13.09
CA PHE A 442 5.75 10.28 13.98
C PHE A 442 5.12 9.17 13.13
N VAL A 443 5.63 7.96 13.28
CA VAL A 443 5.41 6.83 12.35
C VAL A 443 4.13 6.03 12.64
N GLY A 444 3.74 5.19 11.69
CA GLY A 444 2.68 4.20 11.88
C GLY A 444 3.10 2.97 12.70
N GLY A 445 2.12 2.16 13.09
CA GLY A 445 2.30 0.92 13.85
C GLY A 445 1.24 0.76 14.93
N PHE A 446 1.59 0.04 16.00
CA PHE A 446 0.74 -0.20 17.17
C PHE A 446 1.57 0.05 18.44
N SER A 447 1.84 1.31 18.79
CA SER A 447 2.68 1.62 19.95
C SER A 447 2.05 1.08 21.25
N TYR A 448 2.84 0.39 22.07
CA TYR A 448 2.36 -0.41 23.22
C TYR A 448 1.26 -1.42 22.85
N ALA A 449 1.30 -1.97 21.63
CA ALA A 449 0.26 -2.80 21.02
C ALA A 449 -1.16 -2.17 21.08
N ASP A 450 -1.23 -0.83 21.13
CA ASP A 450 -2.45 -0.03 21.29
C ASP A 450 -3.33 -0.44 22.50
N VAL A 451 -2.76 -1.10 23.53
CA VAL A 451 -3.50 -1.73 24.66
C VAL A 451 -4.40 -0.78 25.45
N PHE A 452 -4.08 0.52 25.50
CA PHE A 452 -4.89 1.54 26.18
C PHE A 452 -5.89 2.24 25.23
N GLY A 453 -6.02 1.76 24.00
CA GLY A 453 -6.50 2.46 22.80
C GLY A 453 -5.36 3.22 22.13
N SER A 454 -5.44 3.39 20.81
CA SER A 454 -4.25 3.59 19.98
C SER A 454 -3.42 4.83 20.29
N ALA A 455 -2.09 4.66 20.25
CA ALA A 455 -1.08 5.68 20.54
C ALA A 455 -1.13 6.37 21.93
N LYS A 456 -2.06 6.01 22.83
CA LYS A 456 -2.20 6.68 24.13
C LYS A 456 -1.04 6.40 25.10
N GLY A 457 -0.40 5.24 25.01
CA GLY A 457 0.82 4.95 25.78
C GLY A 457 1.96 5.91 25.40
N TRP A 458 2.20 6.03 24.09
CA TRP A 458 3.16 6.95 23.50
C TRP A 458 2.84 8.41 23.85
N ALA A 459 1.56 8.80 23.78
CA ALA A 459 1.10 10.13 24.20
C ALA A 459 1.37 10.41 25.69
N ALA A 460 1.12 9.43 26.56
CA ALA A 460 1.36 9.55 28.00
C ALA A 460 2.86 9.73 28.32
N VAL A 461 3.74 8.97 27.66
CA VAL A 461 5.20 9.11 27.81
C VAL A 461 5.64 10.53 27.42
N LEU A 462 5.23 11.01 26.24
CA LEU A 462 5.63 12.32 25.75
C LEU A 462 5.04 13.49 26.55
N ALA A 463 3.81 13.35 27.07
CA ALA A 463 3.09 14.42 27.78
C ALA A 463 3.39 14.50 29.28
N PHE A 464 3.71 13.37 29.94
CA PHE A 464 3.91 13.32 31.39
C PHE A 464 5.39 13.34 31.81
N ASN A 465 6.34 13.05 30.91
CA ASN A 465 7.74 13.41 31.14
C ASN A 465 7.95 14.92 30.86
N PRO A 466 8.43 15.73 31.84
CA PRO A 466 8.59 17.17 31.64
C PRO A 466 9.61 17.58 30.58
N ALA A 467 10.66 16.78 30.35
CA ALA A 467 11.72 17.08 29.40
C ALA A 467 11.27 16.87 27.95
N THR A 468 10.64 15.71 27.66
CA THR A 468 10.08 15.43 26.32
C THR A 468 9.00 16.43 25.96
N ARG A 469 8.10 16.75 26.90
CA ARG A 469 7.06 17.77 26.71
C ARG A 469 7.67 19.14 26.41
N ALA A 470 8.63 19.60 27.21
CA ALA A 470 9.29 20.89 26.98
C ALA A 470 10.02 20.95 25.64
N GLY A 471 10.65 19.85 25.21
CA GLY A 471 11.29 19.74 23.89
C GLY A 471 10.30 19.83 22.73
N ILE A 472 9.15 19.15 22.83
CA ILE A 472 8.06 19.19 21.83
C ILE A 472 7.41 20.58 21.81
N ASP A 473 7.03 21.13 22.96
CA ASP A 473 6.46 22.48 23.08
C ASP A 473 7.44 23.56 22.57
N ALA A 474 8.76 23.36 22.68
CA ALA A 474 9.76 24.23 22.05
C ALA A 474 9.85 24.05 20.53
N PHE A 475 9.74 22.82 20.02
CA PHE A 475 9.77 22.53 18.58
C PHE A 475 8.55 23.08 17.82
N PHE A 476 7.34 22.98 18.39
CA PHE A 476 6.11 23.47 17.74
C PHE A 476 6.00 25.01 17.71
N ARG A 477 6.59 25.71 18.69
CA ARG A 477 6.69 27.19 18.72
C ARG A 477 7.69 27.78 17.72
N ARG A 478 8.54 26.97 17.11
CA ARG A 478 9.39 27.41 15.99
C ARG A 478 8.55 27.58 14.73
N ASN A 479 8.82 28.63 13.95
CA ASN A 479 8.15 28.87 12.65
C ASN A 479 8.91 28.22 11.48
N ASP A 480 10.13 27.71 11.70
CA ASP A 480 10.98 27.06 10.71
C ASP A 480 10.93 25.52 10.80
N THR A 481 9.88 24.97 11.42
CA THR A 481 9.68 23.53 11.65
C THR A 481 8.42 22.98 11.00
N PHE A 482 8.44 21.69 10.67
CA PHE A 482 7.26 20.91 10.26
C PHE A 482 7.05 19.68 11.14
N THR A 483 5.82 19.16 11.14
CA THR A 483 5.53 17.84 11.73
C THR A 483 4.65 17.01 10.80
N LEU A 484 4.96 15.71 10.66
CA LEU A 484 4.07 14.74 10.02
C LEU A 484 3.68 13.65 11.05
N GLY A 485 2.42 13.25 11.07
CA GLY A 485 1.95 12.08 11.81
C GLY A 485 1.16 11.14 10.91
N ILE A 486 1.64 9.91 10.70
CA ILE A 486 0.95 8.89 9.92
C ILE A 486 0.36 7.81 10.83
N CYS A 487 -0.91 7.48 10.63
CA CYS A 487 -1.61 6.40 11.34
C CYS A 487 -1.46 6.51 12.88
N ASN A 488 -0.58 5.72 13.51
CA ASN A 488 -0.29 5.82 14.94
C ASN A 488 0.31 7.18 15.35
N GLY A 489 1.12 7.81 14.48
CA GLY A 489 1.55 9.20 14.63
C GLY A 489 0.43 10.25 14.42
N CYS A 490 -0.62 9.92 13.67
CA CYS A 490 -1.82 10.77 13.55
C CYS A 490 -2.66 10.72 14.83
N GLN A 491 -2.91 9.51 15.33
CA GLN A 491 -3.57 9.25 16.62
C GLN A 491 -2.82 9.95 17.77
N LEU A 492 -1.49 9.83 17.81
CA LEU A 492 -0.61 10.52 18.77
C LEU A 492 -0.79 12.04 18.75
N LEU A 493 -0.58 12.69 17.60
CA LEU A 493 -0.52 14.15 17.53
C LEU A 493 -1.88 14.83 17.75
N THR A 494 -2.98 14.14 17.45
CA THR A 494 -4.34 14.60 17.81
C THR A 494 -4.63 14.37 19.31
N THR A 495 -4.21 13.24 19.89
CA THR A 495 -4.35 12.96 21.33
C THR A 495 -3.50 13.89 22.20
N LEU A 496 -2.31 14.30 21.74
CA LEU A 496 -1.51 15.35 22.38
C LEU A 496 -2.10 16.77 22.20
N GLY A 497 -3.18 16.92 21.41
CA GLY A 497 -3.79 18.20 21.06
C GLY A 497 -2.97 19.05 20.08
N LEU A 498 -1.85 18.56 19.55
CA LEU A 498 -0.91 19.34 18.75
C LEU A 498 -1.40 19.66 17.33
N VAL A 499 -2.35 18.87 16.79
CA VAL A 499 -3.01 19.11 15.50
C VAL A 499 -4.53 18.96 15.65
N GLY A 500 -5.29 19.75 14.89
CA GLY A 500 -6.77 19.81 14.96
C GLY A 500 -7.34 20.95 15.81
N GLN A 501 -6.50 21.71 16.52
CA GLN A 501 -6.94 22.98 17.14
C GLN A 501 -7.28 24.03 16.07
N THR A 502 -8.28 24.87 16.35
CA THR A 502 -8.75 25.93 15.44
C THR A 502 -8.55 27.31 16.04
N GLY A 503 -8.07 28.27 15.25
CA GLY A 503 -7.67 29.63 15.68
C GLY A 503 -6.43 29.72 16.57
N VAL A 504 -5.85 28.59 17.00
CA VAL A 504 -4.60 28.54 17.78
C VAL A 504 -3.40 28.54 16.84
N LYS A 505 -2.40 29.39 17.13
CA LYS A 505 -1.16 29.55 16.35
C LYS A 505 0.03 28.76 16.91
N GLU A 506 0.15 28.72 18.23
CA GLU A 506 1.21 28.02 18.95
C GLU A 506 0.55 26.92 19.80
N PRO A 507 0.31 25.72 19.23
CA PRO A 507 -0.21 24.60 19.99
C PRO A 507 0.85 24.09 20.97
N THR A 508 0.42 23.73 22.17
CA THR A 508 1.22 23.03 23.18
C THR A 508 0.54 21.71 23.53
N VAL A 509 1.28 20.77 24.10
CA VAL A 509 0.75 19.47 24.53
C VAL A 509 -0.35 19.66 25.59
N ASP A 510 -1.58 19.21 25.27
CA ASP A 510 -2.65 18.99 26.25
C ASP A 510 -3.58 17.85 25.82
N VAL A 511 -3.51 16.76 26.58
CA VAL A 511 -4.31 15.54 26.39
C VAL A 511 -5.77 15.65 26.86
N ASN A 512 -6.14 16.74 27.56
CA ASN A 512 -7.48 16.91 28.14
C ASN A 512 -8.41 17.71 27.23
N THR A 513 -7.91 18.78 26.59
CA THR A 513 -8.72 19.66 25.72
C THR A 513 -8.70 19.28 24.25
N ALA A 514 -7.94 18.24 23.85
CA ALA A 514 -7.85 17.70 22.49
C ALA A 514 -9.20 17.72 21.73
N PRO A 515 -9.34 18.53 20.65
CA PRO A 515 -10.61 18.75 19.95
C PRO A 515 -10.93 17.65 18.92
N VAL A 516 -9.94 16.82 18.59
CA VAL A 516 -10.06 15.70 17.66
C VAL A 516 -9.62 14.43 18.38
N ALA A 517 -10.41 13.37 18.24
CA ALA A 517 -10.04 12.03 18.66
C ALA A 517 -10.12 11.06 17.47
N LEU A 518 -9.33 10.00 17.52
CA LEU A 518 -9.49 8.84 16.63
C LEU A 518 -10.20 7.73 17.43
N LYS A 519 -11.02 6.92 16.75
CA LYS A 519 -11.86 5.87 17.34
C LYS A 519 -11.83 4.61 16.48
N HIS A 520 -12.30 3.50 17.05
CA HIS A 520 -12.62 2.29 16.31
C HIS A 520 -13.44 2.57 15.04
N ASN A 521 -13.05 1.90 13.96
CA ASN A 521 -13.74 1.91 12.67
C ASN A 521 -15.21 1.47 12.83
N LEU A 522 -16.13 1.99 12.00
CA LEU A 522 -17.54 1.56 12.02
C LEU A 522 -17.75 0.08 11.66
N SER A 523 -16.78 -0.57 11.01
CA SER A 523 -16.76 -2.02 10.77
C SER A 523 -16.50 -2.85 12.03
N GLY A 524 -15.91 -2.26 13.08
CA GLY A 524 -15.39 -3.00 14.23
C GLY A 524 -14.14 -3.83 13.93
N ARG A 525 -13.54 -3.67 12.74
CA ARG A 525 -12.41 -4.46 12.22
C ARG A 525 -11.19 -3.59 11.96
N PHE A 526 -10.03 -4.24 11.86
CA PHE A 526 -8.84 -3.64 11.24
C PHE A 526 -9.01 -3.62 9.73
N GLU A 527 -8.93 -2.45 9.11
CA GLU A 527 -9.07 -2.28 7.67
C GLU A 527 -7.70 -2.20 7.01
N SER A 528 -7.43 -3.13 6.09
CA SER A 528 -6.22 -3.17 5.26
C SER A 528 -6.62 -3.02 3.78
N ARG A 529 -6.83 -1.78 3.31
CA ARG A 529 -7.43 -1.49 2.00
C ARG A 529 -6.54 -0.59 1.15
N PHE A 530 -6.71 -0.65 -0.17
CA PHE A 530 -6.22 0.40 -1.07
C PHE A 530 -7.38 1.34 -1.37
N SER A 531 -7.48 2.42 -0.59
CA SER A 531 -8.59 3.37 -0.59
C SER A 531 -8.34 4.49 -1.61
N THR A 532 -9.41 5.10 -2.13
CA THR A 532 -9.29 6.29 -2.99
C THR A 532 -9.48 7.55 -2.16
N VAL A 533 -8.54 8.48 -2.24
CA VAL A 533 -8.59 9.77 -1.54
C VAL A 533 -8.45 10.94 -2.50
N LYS A 534 -9.12 12.03 -2.16
CA LYS A 534 -9.01 13.34 -2.79
C LYS A 534 -8.18 14.26 -1.91
N ILE A 535 -7.38 15.12 -2.55
CA ILE A 535 -6.63 16.18 -1.89
C ILE A 535 -7.40 17.51 -2.09
N PRO A 536 -8.26 17.94 -1.16
CA PRO A 536 -8.88 19.26 -1.23
C PRO A 536 -7.84 20.38 -1.12
N LYS A 537 -8.21 21.59 -1.57
CA LYS A 537 -7.39 22.79 -1.37
C LYS A 537 -7.35 23.14 0.13
N SER A 538 -6.18 23.02 0.72
CA SER A 538 -5.93 23.22 2.15
C SER A 538 -4.72 24.11 2.39
N LYS A 539 -4.38 24.34 3.66
CA LYS A 539 -3.11 25.00 4.05
C LYS A 539 -1.92 24.05 4.11
N ALA A 540 -2.12 22.73 4.07
CA ALA A 540 -1.08 21.74 4.33
C ALA A 540 0.10 21.90 3.36
N MET A 541 1.23 22.43 3.82
CA MET A 541 2.32 22.84 2.92
C MET A 541 2.94 21.65 2.18
N MET A 542 2.88 20.45 2.77
CA MET A 542 3.31 19.19 2.15
C MET A 542 2.39 18.76 0.99
N LEU A 543 1.17 19.27 0.87
CA LEU A 543 0.22 18.91 -0.21
C LEU A 543 0.09 20.01 -1.28
N ARG A 544 0.93 21.05 -1.21
CA ARG A 544 0.93 22.18 -2.15
C ARG A 544 1.15 21.73 -3.60
N GLY A 545 0.28 22.15 -4.50
CA GLY A 545 0.32 21.76 -5.91
C GLY A 545 -0.12 20.31 -6.15
N MET A 546 -0.85 19.69 -5.22
CA MET A 546 -1.52 18.39 -5.39
C MET A 546 -3.06 18.54 -5.40
N GLU A 547 -3.58 19.75 -5.28
CA GLU A 547 -4.99 20.04 -5.03
C GLU A 547 -5.90 19.55 -6.17
N GLY A 548 -7.03 18.96 -5.79
CA GLY A 548 -8.00 18.33 -6.71
C GLY A 548 -7.59 16.96 -7.25
N SER A 549 -6.37 16.48 -6.96
CA SER A 549 -5.96 15.13 -7.35
C SER A 549 -6.76 14.08 -6.57
N GLN A 550 -6.97 12.93 -7.22
CA GLN A 550 -7.70 11.76 -6.72
C GLN A 550 -6.77 10.55 -6.87
N LEU A 551 -6.32 9.98 -5.77
CA LEU A 551 -5.20 9.05 -5.72
C LEU A 551 -5.55 7.80 -4.90
N GLY A 552 -5.01 6.65 -5.30
CA GLY A 552 -5.02 5.45 -4.47
C GLY A 552 -3.99 5.56 -3.33
N ILE A 553 -4.34 5.09 -2.13
CA ILE A 553 -3.46 5.07 -0.96
C ILE A 553 -3.72 3.87 -0.05
N TRP A 554 -2.69 3.33 0.59
CA TRP A 554 -2.85 2.26 1.58
C TRP A 554 -3.47 2.79 2.87
N THR A 555 -4.52 2.11 3.35
CA THR A 555 -5.07 2.27 4.70
C THR A 555 -4.85 0.97 5.48
N ALA A 556 -4.42 1.10 6.73
CA ALA A 556 -4.01 -0.02 7.59
C ALA A 556 -4.24 0.35 9.07
N HIS A 557 -5.49 0.33 9.54
CA HIS A 557 -5.84 0.76 10.90
C HIS A 557 -7.14 0.13 11.42
N GLY A 558 -7.22 -0.09 12.74
CA GLY A 558 -8.45 -0.45 13.47
C GLY A 558 -9.13 0.71 14.21
N GLU A 559 -8.37 1.76 14.53
CA GLU A 559 -8.85 2.99 15.20
C GLU A 559 -8.63 4.23 14.32
N GLY A 560 -9.12 4.21 13.07
CA GLY A 560 -8.91 5.30 12.11
C GLY A 560 -10.04 6.32 12.00
N ARG A 561 -11.14 6.18 12.75
CA ARG A 561 -12.31 7.05 12.60
C ARG A 561 -12.10 8.39 13.31
N PHE A 562 -12.04 9.48 12.56
CA PHE A 562 -12.02 10.83 13.11
C PHE A 562 -13.34 11.17 13.83
N GLU A 563 -13.22 11.80 15.00
CA GLU A 563 -14.32 12.31 15.81
C GLU A 563 -13.99 13.74 16.27
N PHE A 564 -14.85 14.69 15.97
CA PHE A 564 -14.62 16.13 16.16
C PHE A 564 -15.52 16.70 17.26
N ARG A 565 -14.92 17.24 18.33
CA ARG A 565 -15.63 17.78 19.50
C ARG A 565 -16.64 18.87 19.15
N ASP A 566 -16.24 19.79 18.26
CA ASP A 566 -17.02 20.95 17.83
C ASP A 566 -17.48 20.84 16.36
N GLY A 567 -17.44 19.63 15.79
CA GLY A 567 -17.73 19.37 14.38
C GLY A 567 -16.63 19.81 13.39
N VAL A 568 -16.88 19.56 12.11
CA VAL A 568 -15.91 19.78 11.01
C VAL A 568 -15.90 21.22 10.49
N THR A 569 -17.03 21.91 10.54
CA THR A 569 -17.29 23.20 9.86
C THR A 569 -16.17 24.22 10.03
N ARG A 570 -15.62 24.35 11.25
CA ARG A 570 -14.56 25.32 11.54
C ARG A 570 -13.20 24.91 10.98
N LEU A 571 -12.84 23.62 11.02
CA LEU A 571 -11.62 23.11 10.36
C LEU A 571 -11.70 23.30 8.85
N ARG A 572 -12.87 23.05 8.24
CA ARG A 572 -13.10 23.28 6.81
C ARG A 572 -13.01 24.77 6.45
N ALA A 573 -13.63 25.66 7.22
CA ALA A 573 -13.56 27.10 7.03
C ALA A 573 -12.15 27.69 7.25
N GLU A 574 -11.39 27.16 8.20
CA GLU A 574 -9.99 27.55 8.43
C GLU A 574 -9.00 26.89 7.43
N GLY A 575 -9.47 26.08 6.48
CA GLY A 575 -8.65 25.46 5.42
C GLY A 575 -7.78 24.29 5.88
N CYS A 576 -8.19 23.61 6.95
CA CYS A 576 -7.40 22.60 7.67
C CYS A 576 -7.74 21.14 7.28
N VAL A 577 -8.81 20.88 6.53
CA VAL A 577 -9.10 19.54 5.97
C VAL A 577 -8.14 19.26 4.81
N ALA A 578 -7.39 18.15 4.87
CA ALA A 578 -6.24 17.91 3.99
C ALA A 578 -6.39 16.68 3.06
N LEU A 579 -7.07 15.62 3.51
CA LEU A 579 -7.43 14.45 2.70
C LEU A 579 -8.87 14.01 2.99
N GLU A 580 -9.57 13.54 1.96
CA GLU A 580 -10.96 13.04 2.03
C GLU A 580 -11.08 11.71 1.25
N PHE A 581 -11.64 10.65 1.86
CA PHE A 581 -12.08 9.44 1.16
C PHE A 581 -13.23 9.77 0.21
N ILE A 582 -13.19 9.21 -1.00
CA ILE A 582 -14.15 9.51 -2.07
C ILE A 582 -14.79 8.27 -2.69
N ASP A 583 -15.97 8.48 -3.28
CA ASP A 583 -16.60 7.51 -4.17
C ASP A 583 -15.98 7.52 -5.58
N SER A 584 -16.42 6.60 -6.44
CA SER A 584 -16.05 6.48 -7.86
C SER A 584 -16.24 7.77 -8.67
N ARG A 585 -17.07 8.70 -8.20
CA ARG A 585 -17.44 9.96 -8.85
C ARG A 585 -16.64 11.16 -8.32
N GLY A 586 -15.74 10.93 -7.35
CA GLY A 586 -14.91 11.98 -6.76
C GLY A 586 -15.60 12.84 -5.69
N ALA A 587 -16.74 12.38 -5.17
CA ALA A 587 -17.45 13.01 -4.06
C ALA A 587 -17.01 12.40 -2.73
N ALA A 588 -16.84 13.24 -1.70
CA ALA A 588 -16.48 12.78 -0.36
C ALA A 588 -17.56 11.85 0.21
N THR A 589 -17.16 10.74 0.83
CA THR A 589 -18.08 9.64 1.16
C THR A 589 -17.96 9.12 2.59
N GLU A 590 -19.08 8.66 3.14
CA GLU A 590 -19.17 7.89 4.40
C GLU A 590 -19.59 6.43 4.13
N VAL A 591 -19.63 6.02 2.86
CA VAL A 591 -20.00 4.66 2.43
C VAL A 591 -18.79 3.73 2.60
N TYR A 592 -18.96 2.70 3.42
CA TYR A 592 -17.98 1.62 3.58
C TYR A 592 -18.03 0.65 2.39
N PRO A 593 -16.90 0.11 1.88
CA PRO A 593 -15.52 0.28 2.36
C PRO A 593 -14.76 1.44 1.68
N LEU A 594 -15.42 2.25 0.85
CA LEU A 594 -14.80 3.38 0.12
C LEU A 594 -14.20 4.40 1.11
N ASN A 595 -14.95 4.68 2.18
CA ASN A 595 -14.43 5.18 3.44
C ASN A 595 -14.34 3.99 4.43
N PRO A 596 -13.13 3.47 4.72
CA PRO A 596 -12.98 2.21 5.45
C PRO A 596 -13.35 2.34 6.94
N ASN A 597 -13.13 3.51 7.55
CA ASN A 597 -13.30 3.70 8.99
C ASN A 597 -14.61 4.42 9.40
N GLY A 598 -15.29 5.07 8.45
CA GLY A 598 -16.52 5.82 8.69
C GLY A 598 -16.31 7.21 9.26
N SER A 599 -15.20 7.89 8.93
CA SER A 599 -14.95 9.28 9.34
C SER A 599 -15.94 10.24 8.67
N PRO A 600 -16.46 11.25 9.40
CA PRO A 600 -17.46 12.17 8.86
C PRO A 600 -16.90 13.04 7.74
N GLU A 601 -17.75 13.40 6.78
CA GLU A 601 -17.37 14.09 5.54
C GLU A 601 -16.21 13.41 4.78
N GLY A 602 -16.00 12.11 4.99
CA GLY A 602 -14.90 11.34 4.39
C GLY A 602 -13.51 11.65 4.96
N ILE A 603 -13.35 12.45 6.00
CA ILE A 603 -12.02 13.00 6.37
C ILE A 603 -11.00 11.89 6.69
N ALA A 604 -9.88 11.92 5.97
CA ALA A 604 -8.76 10.99 6.12
C ALA A 604 -7.48 11.66 6.68
N GLY A 605 -7.43 13.00 6.67
CA GLY A 605 -6.30 13.77 7.21
C GLY A 605 -6.59 15.27 7.34
N ILE A 606 -5.90 15.92 8.28
CA ILE A 606 -6.05 17.34 8.65
C ILE A 606 -4.69 17.99 8.97
N CYS A 607 -4.61 19.32 8.91
CA CYS A 607 -3.41 20.08 9.25
C CYS A 607 -3.65 21.20 10.29
N SER A 608 -2.56 21.81 10.76
CA SER A 608 -2.56 22.98 11.64
C SER A 608 -3.07 24.25 10.94
N THR A 609 -3.47 25.25 11.74
CA THR A 609 -4.03 26.52 11.25
C THR A 609 -3.06 27.35 10.40
N ASP A 610 -1.77 27.04 10.45
CA ASP A 610 -0.66 27.59 9.67
C ASP A 610 -0.12 26.63 8.57
N GLY A 611 -0.63 25.41 8.50
CA GLY A 611 -0.31 24.42 7.47
C GLY A 611 0.99 23.62 7.64
N ARG A 612 1.79 23.87 8.69
CA ARG A 612 3.12 23.25 8.88
C ARG A 612 3.07 21.84 9.49
N HIS A 613 2.02 21.53 10.24
CA HIS A 613 1.86 20.23 10.91
C HIS A 613 0.69 19.49 10.27
N LEU A 614 0.93 18.26 9.78
CA LEU A 614 -0.01 17.46 9.01
C LEU A 614 -0.20 16.09 9.66
N VAL A 615 -1.44 15.62 9.78
CA VAL A 615 -1.76 14.28 10.26
C VAL A 615 -2.72 13.57 9.30
N MET A 616 -2.53 12.27 9.09
CA MET A 616 -3.44 11.46 8.27
C MET A 616 -3.40 9.97 8.67
N MET A 617 -4.53 9.28 8.48
CA MET A 617 -4.67 7.85 8.77
C MET A 617 -4.26 6.89 7.64
N PRO A 618 -4.27 7.27 6.35
CA PRO A 618 -3.61 6.53 5.27
C PRO A 618 -2.08 6.69 5.29
N HIS A 619 -1.38 5.79 4.59
CA HIS A 619 0.09 5.68 4.54
C HIS A 619 0.67 6.11 3.18
N PRO A 620 1.03 7.39 2.95
CA PRO A 620 1.67 7.84 1.71
C PRO A 620 3.11 7.34 1.54
N GLU A 621 3.80 7.00 2.64
CA GLU A 621 5.14 6.41 2.64
C GLU A 621 5.15 4.95 2.15
N ARG A 622 4.00 4.26 2.23
CA ARG A 622 3.80 2.91 1.68
C ARG A 622 3.41 2.93 0.19
N THR A 623 3.31 4.10 -0.44
CA THR A 623 2.85 4.28 -1.83
C THR A 623 3.74 5.20 -2.66
N ILE A 624 4.97 5.51 -2.22
CA ILE A 624 5.91 6.40 -2.94
C ILE A 624 6.41 5.87 -4.29
N LEU A 625 6.50 4.56 -4.48
CA LEU A 625 6.98 3.93 -5.73
C LEU A 625 5.82 3.33 -6.52
N THR A 626 5.92 3.28 -7.85
CA THR A 626 4.83 2.80 -8.72
C THR A 626 4.48 1.33 -8.49
N TRP A 627 5.47 0.47 -8.23
CA TRP A 627 5.25 -0.96 -7.93
C TRP A 627 4.54 -1.22 -6.59
N GLN A 628 4.51 -0.23 -5.67
CA GLN A 628 3.82 -0.34 -4.38
C GLN A 628 2.30 -0.14 -4.50
N TRP A 629 1.83 0.37 -5.64
CA TRP A 629 0.41 0.45 -5.95
C TRP A 629 -0.06 -0.92 -6.44
N PRO A 630 -1.12 -1.52 -5.85
CA PRO A 630 -1.61 -2.82 -6.27
C PRO A 630 -2.34 -2.76 -7.62
N TRP A 631 -2.82 -1.57 -8.01
CA TRP A 631 -3.52 -1.29 -9.25
C TRP A 631 -3.48 0.21 -9.55
N ALA A 632 -3.48 0.55 -10.84
CA ALA A 632 -3.72 1.88 -11.38
C ALA A 632 -4.39 1.74 -12.76
N PRO A 633 -5.25 2.68 -13.20
CA PRO A 633 -5.88 2.60 -14.51
C PRO A 633 -4.88 2.89 -15.62
N GLU A 634 -4.99 2.20 -16.77
CA GLU A 634 -4.04 2.35 -17.89
C GLU A 634 -3.95 3.78 -18.45
N GLY A 635 -5.05 4.55 -18.33
CA GLY A 635 -5.13 5.95 -18.74
C GLY A 635 -4.59 6.95 -17.72
N LEU A 636 -3.98 6.52 -16.61
CA LEU A 636 -3.39 7.42 -15.62
C LEU A 636 -2.22 8.21 -16.24
N ASN A 637 -2.20 9.52 -16.06
CA ASN A 637 -1.18 10.41 -16.62
C ASN A 637 0.15 10.35 -15.85
N TRP A 638 0.80 9.18 -15.88
CA TRP A 638 2.15 8.93 -15.41
C TRP A 638 3.04 8.39 -16.55
N PRO A 639 4.35 8.67 -16.57
CA PRO A 639 5.27 8.03 -17.51
C PRO A 639 5.27 6.50 -17.32
N LYS A 640 5.32 5.72 -18.42
CA LYS A 640 5.36 4.25 -18.34
C LYS A 640 6.64 3.71 -17.68
N ASP A 641 7.69 4.51 -17.66
CA ASP A 641 8.98 4.29 -17.01
C ASP A 641 9.08 4.96 -15.62
N ALA A 642 7.97 5.47 -15.07
CA ALA A 642 7.97 6.13 -13.76
C ALA A 642 8.32 5.14 -12.63
N VAL A 643 9.42 5.44 -11.93
CA VAL A 643 9.82 4.77 -10.68
C VAL A 643 8.94 5.23 -9.51
N PHE A 644 8.56 6.50 -9.50
CA PHE A 644 7.82 7.15 -8.41
C PHE A 644 6.35 7.35 -8.74
N SER A 645 5.51 7.20 -7.71
CA SER A 645 4.10 7.54 -7.78
C SER A 645 3.87 9.05 -7.51
N PRO A 646 2.64 9.56 -7.72
CA PRO A 646 2.25 10.91 -7.30
C PRO A 646 2.56 11.27 -5.84
N TRP A 647 2.63 10.30 -4.91
CA TRP A 647 2.82 10.57 -3.48
C TRP A 647 4.22 11.05 -3.09
N ILE A 648 5.26 10.81 -3.89
CA ILE A 648 6.61 11.35 -3.60
C ILE A 648 6.61 12.89 -3.54
N LYS A 649 5.67 13.54 -4.25
CA LYS A 649 5.50 15.00 -4.20
C LYS A 649 5.24 15.51 -2.79
N MET A 650 4.60 14.73 -1.91
CA MET A 650 4.33 15.14 -0.55
C MET A 650 5.61 15.34 0.26
N PHE A 651 6.53 14.37 0.18
CA PHE A 651 7.83 14.42 0.83
C PHE A 651 8.73 15.49 0.19
N ARG A 652 8.71 15.61 -1.14
CA ARG A 652 9.45 16.65 -1.88
C ARG A 652 8.97 18.06 -1.51
N ASN A 653 7.67 18.28 -1.37
CA ASN A 653 7.11 19.56 -0.92
C ASN A 653 7.62 19.95 0.48
N ALA A 654 7.77 18.98 1.40
CA ALA A 654 8.35 19.23 2.73
C ALA A 654 9.84 19.61 2.65
N PHE A 655 10.61 18.95 1.78
CA PHE A 655 12.02 19.28 1.53
C PHE A 655 12.17 20.68 0.91
N GLU A 656 11.41 20.98 -0.15
CA GLU A 656 11.38 22.29 -0.81
C GLU A 656 10.95 23.40 0.14
N TRP A 657 10.02 23.15 1.06
CA TRP A 657 9.64 24.12 2.11
C TRP A 657 10.76 24.39 3.11
N CYS A 658 11.52 23.36 3.52
CA CYS A 658 12.67 23.52 4.42
C CYS A 658 13.86 24.23 3.75
N ASN A 659 14.09 23.94 2.46
CA ASN A 659 15.17 24.51 1.66
C ASN A 659 14.85 25.91 1.11
N ALA A 660 13.59 26.34 1.14
CA ALA A 660 13.19 27.64 0.63
C ALA A 660 13.96 28.78 1.34
N PRO A 661 14.56 29.74 0.60
CA PRO A 661 15.12 30.93 1.21
C PRO A 661 13.98 31.68 1.91
N SER A 662 14.08 31.77 3.24
CA SER A 662 12.97 32.20 4.11
C SER A 662 12.29 33.47 3.61
N ASP A 663 10.95 33.51 3.69
CA ASP A 663 10.04 34.60 3.26
C ASP A 663 10.19 35.91 4.08
N VAL A 664 11.42 36.35 4.31
CA VAL A 664 11.79 37.75 4.57
C VAL A 664 11.81 38.51 3.25
N PHE A 665 12.28 37.89 2.16
CA PHE A 665 12.47 38.56 0.88
C PHE A 665 11.15 38.99 0.23
N LEU A 666 10.13 38.11 0.16
CA LEU A 666 8.88 38.43 -0.54
C LEU A 666 8.03 39.51 0.17
N PRO A 667 7.86 39.50 1.52
CA PRO A 667 7.20 40.59 2.23
C PRO A 667 8.02 41.89 2.20
N LEU A 668 9.35 41.83 2.28
CA LEU A 668 10.20 43.02 2.19
C LEU A 668 10.13 43.64 0.79
N LEU A 669 10.19 42.83 -0.27
CA LEU A 669 10.03 43.27 -1.66
C LEU A 669 8.62 43.82 -1.89
N THR A 670 7.58 43.18 -1.34
CA THR A 670 6.19 43.66 -1.43
C THR A 670 6.00 44.99 -0.67
N ALA A 671 6.65 45.16 0.48
CA ALA A 671 6.66 46.42 1.23
C ALA A 671 7.40 47.51 0.44
N VAL A 672 8.58 47.22 -0.11
CA VAL A 672 9.34 48.14 -0.97
C VAL A 672 8.52 48.53 -2.21
N VAL A 673 7.83 47.59 -2.88
CA VAL A 673 6.96 47.88 -4.02
C VAL A 673 5.72 48.69 -3.60
N LYS A 674 5.15 48.47 -2.41
CA LYS A 674 4.03 49.28 -1.89
C LYS A 674 4.45 50.69 -1.44
N ILE A 675 5.69 50.86 -0.97
CA ILE A 675 6.25 52.15 -0.53
C ILE A 675 6.76 52.97 -1.72
N LEU A 676 7.40 52.33 -2.71
CA LEU A 676 7.96 52.99 -3.90
C LEU A 676 6.97 53.10 -5.07
N GLY A 677 5.98 52.20 -5.18
CA GLY A 677 4.98 52.24 -6.24
C GLY A 677 4.29 53.61 -6.41
N PRO A 678 3.82 54.27 -5.32
CA PRO A 678 3.27 55.62 -5.38
C PRO A 678 4.25 56.69 -5.90
N LEU A 679 5.56 56.53 -5.69
CA LEU A 679 6.60 57.45 -6.18
C LEU A 679 6.84 57.34 -7.69
N PHE A 680 6.47 56.21 -8.32
CA PHE A 680 6.57 56.02 -9.77
C PHE A 680 5.23 56.22 -10.52
N LEU A 681 4.10 56.16 -9.84
CA LEU A 681 2.75 56.28 -10.44
C LEU A 681 2.22 57.72 -10.58
N HIS A 682 3.10 58.73 -10.57
CA HIS A 682 2.73 60.15 -10.75
C HIS A 682 3.55 60.88 -11.83
N ARG A 683 3.73 60.24 -13.00
CA ARG A 683 3.98 60.92 -14.28
C ARG A 683 3.19 60.25 -15.41
N GLN A 684 2.50 61.07 -16.21
CA GLN A 684 1.94 60.68 -17.51
C GLN A 684 3.07 60.62 -18.57
N PRO A 685 2.90 59.87 -19.68
CA PRO A 685 3.99 59.53 -20.59
C PRO A 685 4.21 60.55 -21.72
N GLU A 686 5.48 60.75 -22.09
CA GLU A 686 6.04 61.10 -23.41
C GLU A 686 7.59 60.94 -23.30
N PRO A 687 8.41 60.92 -24.37
CA PRO A 687 9.24 59.74 -24.60
C PRO A 687 10.72 59.96 -24.27
N PHE A 688 11.28 59.12 -23.39
CA PHE A 688 12.70 59.17 -23.03
C PHE A 688 13.60 58.45 -24.05
N SER A 689 13.75 59.05 -25.24
CA SER A 689 14.70 58.64 -26.27
C SER A 689 16.16 59.05 -25.98
N ALA A 690 16.53 59.21 -24.71
CA ALA A 690 17.76 59.89 -24.29
C ALA A 690 18.44 59.31 -23.02
N LEU A 691 18.73 57.98 -22.99
CA LEU A 691 19.70 57.44 -22.01
C LEU A 691 20.54 56.25 -22.53
N LYS A 692 21.01 56.31 -23.79
CA LYS A 692 22.07 55.41 -24.29
C LYS A 692 23.47 55.94 -23.93
N ALA A 693 23.84 55.89 -22.65
CA ALA A 693 25.21 56.17 -22.20
C ALA A 693 25.53 55.53 -20.83
N HIS A 694 26.70 54.90 -20.74
CA HIS A 694 27.50 54.75 -19.50
C HIS A 694 26.88 54.01 -18.29
N ILE A 695 26.51 52.74 -18.45
CA ILE A 695 26.99 51.69 -17.52
C ILE A 695 27.50 50.51 -18.35
N HIS A 696 28.80 50.21 -18.24
CA HIS A 696 29.40 48.98 -18.77
C HIS A 696 29.78 48.06 -17.62
N PHE A 697 29.22 46.86 -17.59
CA PHE A 697 29.88 45.69 -17.00
C PHE A 697 30.04 44.65 -18.11
N ARG A 698 31.26 44.11 -18.25
CA ARG A 698 31.50 42.98 -19.16
C ARG A 698 31.07 41.69 -18.48
N LEU A 699 30.28 40.89 -19.19
CA LEU A 699 30.42 39.44 -19.17
C LEU A 699 30.65 39.01 -20.62
N GLU A 700 31.70 38.23 -20.85
CA GLU A 700 32.11 37.79 -22.18
C GLU A 700 31.55 36.39 -22.42
N THR A 701 30.69 36.25 -23.44
CA THR A 701 30.20 34.97 -23.95
C THR A 701 30.44 34.91 -25.46
N PRO A 702 31.11 33.87 -25.99
CA PRO A 702 31.23 33.68 -27.43
C PRO A 702 29.88 33.47 -28.12
N SER A 703 29.86 33.81 -29.40
CA SER A 703 28.76 33.61 -30.37
C SER A 703 28.78 32.15 -30.91
N ASP A 704 27.83 31.63 -31.69
CA ASP A 704 27.04 32.28 -32.74
C ASP A 704 25.59 31.80 -32.97
N GLN A 705 24.90 32.68 -33.70
CA GLN A 705 23.53 32.74 -34.22
C GLN A 705 23.15 31.67 -35.29
N PRO A 706 21.95 31.70 -35.93
CA PRO A 706 20.58 31.91 -35.40
C PRO A 706 19.49 31.02 -36.07
N VAL A 707 18.27 30.97 -35.52
CA VAL A 707 17.02 30.76 -36.30
C VAL A 707 15.92 31.71 -35.78
N ALA A 708 15.06 32.22 -36.66
CA ALA A 708 14.11 33.31 -36.35
C ALA A 708 12.74 32.83 -35.83
N LEU A 709 12.11 33.66 -35.00
CA LEU A 709 10.69 33.57 -34.62
C LEU A 709 9.87 34.62 -35.38
N GLY A 710 8.67 34.31 -35.88
CA GLY A 710 7.98 35.18 -36.85
C GLY A 710 6.46 35.18 -36.86
N ARG A 711 5.82 35.86 -35.89
CA ARG A 711 4.38 36.24 -35.84
C ARG A 711 3.43 35.03 -35.70
N TYR A 712 2.25 35.10 -35.06
CA TYR A 712 1.24 36.17 -35.03
C TYR A 712 0.50 36.24 -33.68
N CYS A 713 -0.30 37.30 -33.48
CA CYS A 713 -1.23 37.42 -32.36
C CYS A 713 -2.69 37.43 -32.82
N ALA A 714 -3.51 36.65 -32.09
CA ALA A 714 -4.88 36.95 -31.65
C ALA A 714 -6.09 36.93 -32.61
N LEU A 715 -7.21 36.49 -32.01
CA LEU A 715 -8.63 36.84 -32.23
C LEU A 715 -9.54 36.08 -33.24
N VAL A 716 -10.63 35.55 -32.66
CA VAL A 716 -12.06 35.57 -33.11
C VAL A 716 -12.66 34.36 -33.86
N ASN A 717 -13.65 33.77 -33.16
CA ASN A 717 -14.91 33.11 -33.53
C ASN A 717 -15.08 32.01 -34.59
N GLN A 718 -15.82 31.00 -34.12
CA GLN A 718 -16.99 30.33 -34.74
C GLN A 718 -16.82 29.25 -35.83
N GLU A 719 -17.59 28.20 -35.57
CA GLU A 719 -18.40 27.42 -36.51
C GLU A 719 -17.73 26.51 -37.56
N ALA A 720 -17.76 25.23 -37.19
CA ALA A 720 -18.57 24.21 -37.87
C ALA A 720 -17.95 23.36 -38.98
N CYS A 721 -18.33 22.07 -38.90
CA CYS A 721 -18.60 21.15 -39.99
C CYS A 721 -17.46 20.70 -40.93
N LYS A 722 -17.21 19.39 -40.79
CA LYS A 722 -17.36 18.36 -41.84
C LYS A 722 -16.12 17.91 -42.63
N ASP A 723 -15.96 16.59 -42.55
CA ASP A 723 -15.91 15.63 -43.66
C ASP A 723 -14.77 15.71 -44.71
N GLU A 724 -13.92 14.69 -44.61
CA GLU A 724 -13.81 13.61 -45.62
C GLU A 724 -12.58 13.49 -46.56
N LEU A 725 -12.27 12.20 -46.81
CA LEU A 725 -11.78 11.57 -48.04
C LEU A 725 -10.35 11.86 -48.57
N CYS A 726 -9.43 11.00 -48.08
CA CYS A 726 -8.85 9.86 -48.83
C CYS A 726 -7.82 10.01 -49.98
N SER A 727 -6.91 9.02 -49.96
CA SER A 727 -6.34 8.25 -51.10
C SER A 727 -5.08 8.75 -51.84
N GLY A 728 -4.35 7.79 -52.43
CA GLY A 728 -3.00 7.94 -53.03
C GLY A 728 -1.89 7.46 -52.06
N VAL A 729 -1.19 6.31 -52.19
CA VAL A 729 -0.85 5.44 -53.35
C VAL A 729 -0.03 6.22 -54.39
N THR A 730 1.21 5.89 -54.77
CA THR A 730 2.07 4.67 -54.71
C THR A 730 3.55 5.11 -54.49
N ASP A 731 4.44 4.42 -53.75
CA ASP A 731 5.21 3.19 -54.04
C ASP A 731 6.51 3.40 -54.87
N VAL A 732 7.50 2.49 -54.72
CA VAL A 732 8.86 2.45 -55.33
C VAL A 732 9.85 3.51 -54.81
N GLY A 733 11.14 3.23 -54.53
CA GLY A 733 11.88 1.96 -54.47
C GLY A 733 13.42 2.11 -54.53
N ASN A 734 14.14 1.12 -53.99
CA ASN A 734 15.55 0.74 -54.21
C ASN A 734 16.76 1.62 -53.75
N ASP A 735 17.61 0.95 -52.96
CA ASP A 735 19.07 0.73 -53.13
C ASP A 735 20.15 1.83 -52.98
N ALA A 736 20.82 1.73 -51.83
CA ALA A 736 22.22 1.27 -51.68
C ALA A 736 23.43 2.07 -52.23
N SER A 737 24.26 2.46 -51.24
CA SER A 737 25.71 2.15 -51.14
C SER A 737 26.82 3.08 -51.69
N SER A 738 27.56 3.64 -50.73
CA SER A 738 29.04 3.58 -50.59
C SER A 738 29.99 4.56 -51.33
N SER A 739 31.10 4.87 -50.63
CA SER A 739 32.41 5.36 -51.13
C SER A 739 32.51 6.80 -51.70
N SER A 740 33.66 7.51 -51.67
CA SER A 740 34.86 7.43 -50.80
C SER A 740 35.85 8.60 -51.00
N TRP A 741 36.48 9.05 -49.90
CA TRP A 741 37.92 9.43 -49.76
C TRP A 741 38.54 10.72 -50.38
N ARG A 742 39.31 11.41 -49.51
CA ARG A 742 40.63 12.10 -49.73
C ARG A 742 40.68 13.38 -50.59
N ASP A 743 41.69 14.27 -50.47
CA ASP A 743 42.89 14.47 -49.60
C ASP A 743 43.01 16.01 -49.29
N GLN A 744 43.87 16.61 -48.44
CA GLN A 744 45.36 16.69 -48.52
C GLN A 744 46.02 17.42 -47.31
N ASN A 745 47.29 17.06 -47.03
CA ASN A 745 48.41 17.81 -46.40
C ASN A 745 48.30 18.37 -44.94
N GLY A 746 49.35 18.36 -44.10
CA GLY A 746 50.63 17.60 -44.14
C GLY A 746 51.90 18.31 -43.61
N LEU A 747 52.39 17.91 -42.42
CA LEU A 747 53.78 18.07 -41.86
C LEU A 747 54.30 19.52 -41.57
N ALA A 748 55.31 19.77 -40.71
CA ALA A 748 55.88 19.04 -39.55
C ALA A 748 56.91 19.90 -38.76
N GLY A 749 57.24 19.50 -37.52
CA GLY A 749 58.65 19.43 -37.06
C GLY A 749 59.15 20.34 -35.92
N PHE A 750 59.12 19.85 -34.67
CA PHE A 750 60.16 19.80 -33.59
C PHE A 750 59.43 19.54 -32.23
N LEU A 751 59.78 18.59 -31.34
CA LEU A 751 61.05 18.19 -30.70
C LEU A 751 61.62 19.27 -29.75
N THR A 752 61.92 19.05 -28.46
CA THR A 752 61.84 17.85 -27.57
C THR A 752 61.83 18.28 -26.10
N ASN A 753 61.12 17.55 -25.21
CA ASN A 753 61.50 17.20 -23.81
C ASN A 753 60.27 16.65 -23.05
N PHE A 754 60.35 15.59 -22.23
CA PHE A 754 61.39 14.58 -22.04
C PHE A 754 60.73 13.31 -21.44
N THR A 755 61.14 12.10 -21.82
CA THR A 755 60.53 10.84 -21.35
C THR A 755 61.37 10.16 -20.26
N ARG A 756 60.73 9.84 -19.12
CA ARG A 756 61.00 8.72 -18.18
C ARG A 756 59.99 8.80 -17.02
N SER A 757 59.54 7.71 -16.39
CA SER A 757 60.10 6.34 -16.40
C SER A 757 59.05 5.22 -16.32
N LEU A 758 59.19 4.20 -17.20
CA LEU A 758 58.88 2.76 -17.04
C LEU A 758 57.38 2.36 -16.79
N TRP A 759 56.74 1.38 -17.45
CA TRP A 759 57.08 -0.04 -17.78
C TRP A 759 57.18 -0.94 -16.53
N GLU A 760 56.61 -2.15 -16.41
CA GLU A 760 55.77 -3.03 -17.28
C GLU A 760 54.39 -3.33 -16.60
N TRP A 761 53.30 -3.82 -17.20
CA TRP A 761 53.02 -5.07 -17.97
C TRP A 761 53.17 -6.39 -17.16
N ASP A 762 52.05 -7.05 -16.85
CA ASP A 762 51.85 -8.50 -17.11
C ASP A 762 50.35 -8.89 -17.02
N ASP A 763 50.00 -10.08 -17.49
CA ASP A 763 48.62 -10.61 -17.57
C ASP A 763 48.55 -12.12 -17.21
N SER A 764 47.46 -12.56 -16.58
CA SER A 764 47.14 -13.96 -16.28
C SER A 764 48.01 -14.65 -15.16
N PRO A 765 47.90 -15.97 -14.85
CA PRO A 765 47.14 -16.37 -13.65
C PRO A 765 47.81 -17.37 -12.68
N VAL A 766 47.54 -17.28 -11.38
CA VAL A 766 48.07 -18.22 -10.35
C VAL A 766 46.99 -18.75 -9.40
N ARG A 767 46.97 -20.08 -9.20
CA ARG A 767 46.19 -20.80 -8.17
C ARG A 767 47.02 -20.96 -6.88
N VAL A 768 46.37 -21.06 -5.71
CA VAL A 768 46.74 -21.81 -4.46
C VAL A 768 45.95 -21.21 -3.28
N SER A 769 45.39 -21.95 -2.32
CA SER A 769 45.03 -23.38 -2.25
C SER A 769 43.94 -23.61 -1.19
N GLN A 770 43.21 -24.72 -1.25
CA GLN A 770 42.44 -25.21 -0.10
C GLN A 770 43.40 -25.62 1.04
N THR A 771 43.04 -25.32 2.29
CA THR A 771 43.54 -26.05 3.46
C THR A 771 42.38 -26.20 4.44
N ALA A 772 41.97 -27.44 4.71
CA ALA A 772 41.00 -27.73 5.76
C ALA A 772 41.73 -28.00 7.08
N ILE A 773 41.19 -27.51 8.19
CA ILE A 773 41.54 -27.96 9.54
C ILE A 773 40.23 -28.27 10.27
N ASP A 774 40.07 -29.53 10.64
CA ASP A 774 38.97 -30.06 11.45
C ASP A 774 39.36 -29.99 12.94
N PHE A 775 38.41 -29.71 13.82
CA PHE A 775 38.58 -29.90 15.26
C PHE A 775 37.28 -30.34 15.95
N THR A 776 37.24 -31.64 16.26
CA THR A 776 36.25 -32.25 17.15
C THR A 776 36.68 -32.09 18.62
N GLY A 777 35.72 -31.85 19.54
CA GLY A 777 36.02 -31.76 20.98
C GLY A 777 34.78 -31.49 21.84
N LYS A 778 34.63 -32.22 22.96
CA LYS A 778 33.52 -32.06 23.93
C LYS A 778 33.98 -31.34 25.22
N PRO A 779 33.06 -30.71 25.97
CA PRO A 779 33.40 -29.77 27.05
C PRO A 779 33.79 -30.45 28.37
N THR A 780 34.30 -29.67 29.33
CA THR A 780 34.54 -30.07 30.73
C THR A 780 34.04 -28.97 31.67
N VAL A 781 33.53 -29.37 32.84
CA VAL A 781 32.80 -28.52 33.81
C VAL A 781 33.68 -28.17 35.02
N LEU A 782 33.56 -26.95 35.55
CA LEU A 782 33.85 -26.62 36.95
C LEU A 782 32.82 -25.60 37.49
N SER A 783 32.75 -25.42 38.80
CA SER A 783 31.65 -24.74 39.53
C SER A 783 32.15 -23.87 40.70
N PRO A 784 31.33 -22.98 41.29
CA PRO A 784 31.80 -21.73 41.92
C PRO A 784 32.02 -21.77 43.45
N MET A 785 32.49 -20.64 44.01
CA MET A 785 32.54 -20.32 45.45
C MET A 785 31.94 -18.93 45.76
N SER A 786 31.85 -18.55 47.04
CA SER A 786 30.69 -17.81 47.59
C SER A 786 30.97 -16.65 48.57
N ALA A 787 30.09 -15.63 48.56
CA ALA A 787 29.57 -14.84 49.72
C ALA A 787 30.59 -13.94 50.51
N PRO A 788 30.20 -13.04 51.48
CA PRO A 788 28.89 -12.90 52.17
C PRO A 788 28.32 -11.49 52.61
N PHE A 789 26.98 -11.39 52.64
CA PHE A 789 26.04 -10.79 53.66
C PHE A 789 25.84 -9.28 54.03
N ASN A 790 24.54 -9.00 54.36
CA ASN A 790 23.92 -8.03 55.31
C ASN A 790 23.74 -6.53 54.94
N SER A 791 22.69 -5.80 55.38
CA SER A 791 21.36 -6.16 56.00
C SER A 791 20.39 -4.94 56.14
N ASN A 792 19.12 -5.20 56.51
CA ASN A 792 18.04 -4.29 57.04
C ASN A 792 17.21 -3.50 55.96
N SER A 793 15.86 -3.53 55.82
CA SER A 793 14.64 -3.66 56.68
C SER A 793 13.93 -2.30 56.91
N SER A 794 12.59 -2.08 56.90
CA SER A 794 11.40 -2.98 56.78
C SER A 794 10.05 -2.20 56.80
N PHE A 795 8.99 -2.77 56.18
CA PHE A 795 7.53 -2.65 56.55
C PHE A 795 6.83 -1.26 56.42
N ARG A 796 5.49 -1.08 56.32
CA ARG A 796 4.30 -1.93 56.02
C ARG A 796 3.13 -1.05 55.52
N LEU A 797 2.09 -1.65 54.90
CA LEU A 797 0.78 -1.04 54.59
C LEU A 797 -0.16 -0.92 55.81
N PRO A 798 -1.21 -0.08 55.72
CA PRO A 798 -2.57 -0.56 56.01
C PRO A 798 -3.65 -0.10 55.01
N THR A 799 -4.80 -0.80 54.99
CA THR A 799 -5.96 -0.57 54.11
C THR A 799 -7.23 -0.34 54.93
N ILE A 800 -8.14 0.56 54.52
CA ILE A 800 -9.49 0.71 55.10
C ILE A 800 -10.55 0.86 53.98
N ARG A 801 -11.76 0.32 54.22
CA ARG A 801 -12.99 0.44 53.40
C ARG A 801 -14.11 1.05 54.23
N GLN A 802 -14.93 1.94 53.66
CA GLN A 802 -16.38 2.19 53.86
C GLN A 802 -16.77 3.54 53.19
N VAL A 803 -18.05 3.94 53.02
CA VAL A 803 -19.22 3.38 52.30
C VAL A 803 -20.45 4.31 52.54
N PHE A 804 -21.32 4.44 51.53
CA PHE A 804 -22.72 4.99 51.53
C PHE A 804 -23.09 6.51 51.40
N THR A 805 -24.22 6.69 50.69
CA THR A 805 -25.31 7.71 50.77
C THR A 805 -25.14 9.20 50.34
N SER A 806 -25.46 9.46 49.06
CA SER A 806 -26.59 10.31 48.56
C SER A 806 -27.21 11.47 49.39
N GLN A 807 -27.39 12.66 48.77
CA GLN A 807 -28.68 13.31 48.40
C GLN A 807 -28.57 14.83 48.07
N ASN A 808 -29.61 15.34 47.39
CA ASN A 808 -29.79 16.70 46.84
C ASN A 808 -29.87 17.84 47.88
N TYR A 809 -29.55 19.09 47.50
CA TYR A 809 -30.53 20.21 47.39
C TYR A 809 -29.91 21.53 46.81
N ARG A 810 -30.76 22.44 46.31
CA ARG A 810 -30.51 23.89 46.04
C ARG A 810 -31.50 24.71 46.88
N PRO A 811 -31.19 25.96 47.33
CA PRO A 811 -31.89 27.11 46.71
C PRO A 811 -31.18 28.50 46.73
N THR A 812 -31.53 29.32 45.72
CA THR A 812 -31.70 30.82 45.65
C THR A 812 -30.88 31.84 46.48
N PHE A 813 -30.21 32.78 45.77
CA PHE A 813 -30.46 34.26 45.67
C PHE A 813 -31.12 35.05 46.84
N PRO A 814 -30.83 36.37 47.07
CA PRO A 814 -30.89 37.43 46.01
C PRO A 814 -30.04 38.74 46.12
N GLY A 815 -29.95 39.48 44.99
CA GLY A 815 -30.26 40.94 44.87
C GLY A 815 -29.23 42.03 45.20
N TYR A 816 -28.82 42.84 44.20
CA TYR A 816 -29.38 44.20 43.91
C TYR A 816 -28.80 44.80 42.60
N SER A 817 -29.26 45.99 42.16
CA SER A 817 -29.39 46.28 40.71
C SER A 817 -29.59 47.76 40.27
N ILE A 818 -29.11 48.10 39.05
CA ILE A 818 -29.75 48.97 38.01
C ILE A 818 -29.86 50.49 38.32
N PRO A 819 -30.04 51.43 37.34
CA PRO A 819 -30.06 51.36 35.85
C PRO A 819 -28.72 51.89 35.25
N SER A 820 -28.51 52.51 34.06
CA SER A 820 -29.26 53.02 32.87
C SER A 820 -28.20 53.31 31.76
N SER A 821 -28.42 53.57 30.47
CA SER A 821 -29.51 53.45 29.45
C SER A 821 -28.84 53.76 28.06
N PHE A 822 -29.43 53.85 26.85
CA PHE A 822 -30.83 53.89 26.38
C PHE A 822 -30.98 53.41 24.89
N SER A 823 -31.84 54.09 24.11
CA SER A 823 -32.32 53.95 22.71
C SER A 823 -31.41 54.51 21.59
N SER A 824 -31.56 54.21 20.27
CA SER A 824 -32.33 53.17 19.52
C SER A 824 -32.07 53.24 17.98
N ALA A 825 -32.53 52.22 17.25
CA ALA A 825 -33.07 52.16 15.86
C ALA A 825 -33.34 53.48 15.06
N SER A 826 -33.34 53.52 13.71
CA SER A 826 -33.05 52.52 12.65
C SER A 826 -33.11 53.11 11.20
N ASN A 827 -32.68 52.30 10.20
CA ASN A 827 -33.16 52.23 8.80
C ASN A 827 -32.77 53.26 7.70
N LYS A 828 -32.27 52.67 6.59
CA LYS A 828 -32.48 52.96 5.15
C LYS A 828 -31.77 54.11 4.40
N ASP A 829 -31.06 53.69 3.35
CA ASP A 829 -31.16 54.04 1.92
C ASP A 829 -31.39 55.52 1.50
N TRP A 830 -30.56 56.03 0.57
CA TRP A 830 -30.94 56.44 -0.82
C TRP A 830 -29.72 57.00 -1.61
N ASP A 831 -29.85 57.08 -2.94
CA ASP A 831 -28.76 57.26 -3.91
C ASP A 831 -28.49 58.69 -4.44
N SER A 832 -27.24 58.93 -4.86
CA SER A 832 -26.82 59.62 -6.11
C SER A 832 -26.94 61.15 -6.30
N PHE A 833 -26.09 61.65 -7.24
CA PHE A 833 -26.04 63.00 -7.86
C PHE A 833 -25.70 64.19 -6.93
N ASP A 834 -25.06 65.29 -7.36
CA ASP A 834 -24.47 65.64 -8.67
C ASP A 834 -23.25 66.59 -8.48
N GLY A 835 -22.57 66.97 -9.59
CA GLY A 835 -21.62 68.10 -9.64
C GLY A 835 -22.31 69.44 -10.00
N PRO A 836 -21.59 70.46 -10.55
CA PRO A 836 -20.15 70.53 -10.82
C PRO A 836 -19.50 71.94 -10.55
N ASP A 837 -18.31 72.16 -11.14
CA ASP A 837 -17.74 73.43 -11.65
C ASP A 837 -17.19 74.56 -10.73
N THR A 838 -15.86 74.53 -10.58
CA THR A 838 -14.85 75.58 -10.90
C THR A 838 -15.08 77.07 -10.60
N GLU A 839 -14.05 77.71 -10.02
CA GLU A 839 -13.63 79.06 -10.47
C GLU A 839 -12.10 79.27 -10.43
N LEU A 840 -11.65 80.31 -11.13
CA LEU A 840 -10.28 80.80 -11.41
C LEU A 840 -9.56 81.39 -10.17
N ALA A 841 -8.32 81.90 -10.22
CA ALA A 841 -7.03 81.55 -10.85
C ALA A 841 -6.02 82.67 -10.46
N GLU A 842 -4.71 82.43 -10.66
CA GLU A 842 -3.59 83.40 -10.61
C GLU A 842 -3.35 84.29 -9.36
N ARG A 843 -2.15 84.15 -8.76
CA ARG A 843 -1.17 85.28 -8.71
C ARG A 843 0.26 84.87 -8.34
N ALA A 844 1.21 85.36 -9.16
CA ALA A 844 2.57 85.77 -8.81
C ALA A 844 3.56 84.79 -8.10
N SER A 845 4.23 83.96 -8.91
CA SER A 845 5.69 83.89 -9.05
C SER A 845 6.64 84.07 -7.83
N GLY A 846 7.47 83.06 -7.56
CA GLY A 846 8.76 83.25 -6.86
C GLY A 846 9.51 81.95 -6.53
N GLY A 847 10.76 81.81 -7.00
CA GLY A 847 11.74 80.85 -6.46
C GLY A 847 11.94 79.52 -7.21
N THR A 848 12.59 79.55 -8.37
CA THR A 848 13.20 78.34 -8.97
C THR A 848 14.56 78.04 -8.32
N GLY A 849 14.65 76.98 -7.52
CA GLY A 849 15.92 76.52 -6.93
C GLY A 849 15.83 75.21 -6.14
N ASN A 850 16.93 74.44 -6.12
CA ASN A 850 17.20 73.26 -5.29
C ASN A 850 16.30 72.00 -5.36
N TYR A 851 15.30 71.91 -6.24
CA TYR A 851 14.54 70.66 -6.41
C TYR A 851 15.41 69.46 -6.86
N GLU A 852 16.31 69.63 -7.83
CA GLU A 852 17.16 68.53 -8.30
C GLU A 852 18.18 68.08 -7.25
N ALA A 853 18.80 69.00 -6.51
CA ALA A 853 19.75 68.67 -5.45
C ALA A 853 19.08 67.89 -4.29
N VAL A 854 17.85 68.24 -3.93
CA VAL A 854 17.05 67.51 -2.94
C VAL A 854 16.64 66.13 -3.46
N ILE A 855 16.23 66.02 -4.73
CA ILE A 855 15.91 64.73 -5.36
C ILE A 855 17.14 63.81 -5.40
N ILE A 856 18.30 64.30 -5.84
CA ILE A 856 19.55 63.53 -5.87
C ILE A 856 19.95 63.10 -4.44
N GLY A 857 19.83 63.98 -3.45
CA GLY A 857 20.07 63.65 -2.05
C GLY A 857 19.14 62.54 -1.53
N ILE A 858 17.85 62.59 -1.86
CA ILE A 858 16.87 61.56 -1.51
C ILE A 858 17.15 60.24 -2.25
N THR A 859 17.49 60.27 -3.55
CA THR A 859 17.86 59.07 -4.31
C THR A 859 19.12 58.40 -3.76
N LEU A 860 20.14 59.18 -3.41
CA LEU A 860 21.35 58.66 -2.75
C LEU A 860 21.05 58.09 -1.36
N LEU A 861 20.18 58.74 -0.57
CA LEU A 861 19.75 58.22 0.74
C LEU A 861 18.98 56.89 0.59
N ILE A 862 18.09 56.78 -0.41
CA ILE A 862 17.38 55.53 -0.73
C ILE A 862 18.35 54.44 -1.19
N LEU A 863 19.34 54.75 -2.04
CA LEU A 863 20.39 53.79 -2.42
C LEU A 863 21.18 53.31 -1.19
N CYS A 864 21.59 54.21 -0.30
CA CYS A 864 22.29 53.85 0.93
C CYS A 864 21.43 52.95 1.84
N LEU A 865 20.14 53.26 1.98
CA LEU A 865 19.21 52.43 2.76
C LEU A 865 18.98 51.04 2.12
N LEU A 866 18.93 50.94 0.79
CA LEU A 866 18.86 49.66 0.08
C LEU A 866 20.16 48.84 0.27
N VAL A 867 21.33 49.46 0.16
CA VAL A 867 22.62 48.80 0.42
C VAL A 867 22.73 48.33 1.88
N ILE A 868 22.31 49.16 2.84
CA ILE A 868 22.25 48.78 4.26
C ILE A 868 21.29 47.60 4.46
N ALA A 869 20.11 47.60 3.82
CA ALA A 869 19.16 46.49 3.91
C ALA A 869 19.73 45.18 3.33
N VAL A 870 20.42 45.23 2.19
CA VAL A 870 21.11 44.06 1.59
C VAL A 870 22.21 43.54 2.53
N ILE A 871 23.03 44.42 3.10
CA ILE A 871 24.06 44.05 4.08
C ILE A 871 23.43 43.42 5.33
N PHE A 872 22.29 43.94 5.80
CA PHE A 872 21.58 43.42 6.97
C PHE A 872 20.96 42.04 6.69
N VAL A 873 20.42 41.81 5.48
CA VAL A 873 19.94 40.49 5.04
C VAL A 873 21.10 39.49 4.95
N MET A 874 22.25 39.86 4.37
CA MET A 874 23.46 39.01 4.35
C MET A 874 23.98 38.69 5.77
N ALA A 875 23.88 39.65 6.71
CA ALA A 875 24.23 39.44 8.11
C ALA A 875 23.27 38.45 8.80
N ILE A 876 21.95 38.56 8.57
CA ILE A 876 20.94 37.61 9.07
C ILE A 876 21.20 36.20 8.49
N PHE A 877 21.51 36.10 7.20
CA PHE A 877 21.83 34.83 6.54
C PHE A 877 23.05 34.15 7.18
N ARG A 878 24.15 34.91 7.37
CA ARG A 878 25.33 34.42 8.13
C ARG A 878 24.97 34.02 9.57
N LEU A 879 24.13 34.78 10.27
CA LEU A 879 23.71 34.45 11.65
C LEU A 879 22.83 33.20 11.73
N ARG A 880 22.02 32.88 10.71
CA ARG A 880 21.27 31.62 10.63
C ARG A 880 22.23 30.43 10.45
N ASN A 881 23.16 30.52 9.50
CA ASN A 881 24.12 29.44 9.24
C ASN A 881 25.09 29.25 10.42
N LEU A 882 25.51 30.32 11.09
CA LEU A 882 26.29 30.25 12.34
C LEU A 882 25.53 29.60 13.51
N ARG A 883 24.20 29.63 13.56
CA ARG A 883 23.42 28.88 14.56
C ARG A 883 23.36 27.39 14.25
N LEU A 884 23.21 27.02 12.98
CA LEU A 884 23.24 25.61 12.55
C LEU A 884 24.62 24.98 12.80
N LEU A 885 25.71 25.74 12.54
CA LEU A 885 27.07 25.34 12.90
C LEU A 885 27.36 25.38 14.41
N GLY A 886 26.84 26.37 15.14
CA GLY A 886 27.12 26.57 16.57
C GLY A 886 26.67 25.42 17.49
N SER A 887 25.77 24.56 17.02
CA SER A 887 25.33 23.35 17.74
C SER A 887 26.37 22.22 17.76
N SER A 888 27.34 22.18 16.83
CA SER A 888 28.39 21.14 16.83
C SER A 888 29.55 21.43 17.80
N ALA A 889 29.66 22.66 18.30
CA ALA A 889 30.82 23.14 19.05
C ALA A 889 30.82 22.78 20.56
N ARG A 890 30.02 21.79 21.00
CA ARG A 890 29.88 21.41 22.43
C ARG A 890 29.97 19.93 22.74
N THR A 891 30.26 19.07 21.77
CA THR A 891 30.68 17.68 22.01
C THR A 891 32.17 17.53 21.71
N SER A 892 32.93 16.98 22.65
CA SER A 892 34.35 16.68 22.45
C SER A 892 34.52 15.65 21.32
N PRO A 893 35.48 15.82 20.39
CA PRO A 893 35.69 14.84 19.33
C PRO A 893 36.29 13.56 19.92
N VAL A 894 35.45 12.54 20.13
CA VAL A 894 35.92 11.18 20.36
C VAL A 894 36.37 10.62 19.00
N SER A 895 37.68 10.57 18.81
CA SER A 895 38.30 10.08 17.57
C SER A 895 38.24 8.56 17.50
N PHE A 896 37.10 8.02 17.04
CA PHE A 896 37.01 6.62 16.63
C PHE A 896 37.86 6.40 15.37
N SER A 897 38.71 5.38 15.38
CA SER A 897 39.42 4.94 14.17
C SER A 897 38.47 4.13 13.28
N LEU A 898 38.76 4.09 11.97
CA LEU A 898 38.00 3.26 11.01
C LEU A 898 37.99 1.77 11.43
N ASP A 899 39.12 1.28 11.95
CA ASP A 899 39.29 -0.05 12.58
C ASP A 899 38.24 -0.38 13.65
N GLU A 900 37.69 0.62 14.36
CA GLU A 900 36.70 0.44 15.42
C GLU A 900 35.24 0.53 14.91
N MET A 901 35.03 1.12 13.71
CA MET A 901 33.74 1.05 13.01
C MET A 901 33.57 -0.30 12.30
N GLU A 902 34.58 -0.77 11.58
CA GLU A 902 34.52 -2.06 10.85
C GLU A 902 34.23 -3.23 11.79
N ARG A 903 34.86 -3.25 12.98
CA ARG A 903 34.63 -4.29 14.01
C ARG A 903 33.23 -4.27 14.64
N ARG A 904 32.37 -3.29 14.33
CA ARG A 904 30.96 -3.24 14.74
C ARG A 904 29.97 -3.52 13.61
N GLN A 905 30.44 -3.75 12.37
CA GLN A 905 29.60 -4.20 11.25
C GLN A 905 29.69 -5.72 11.00
N ILE A 906 29.78 -6.52 12.07
CA ILE A 906 29.72 -7.98 11.99
C ILE A 906 28.26 -8.44 12.17
N ALA A 907 27.78 -9.19 11.18
CA ALA A 907 26.41 -9.65 10.97
C ALA A 907 25.56 -9.95 12.22
N VAL A 908 24.42 -9.25 12.35
CA VAL A 908 23.28 -9.73 13.16
C VAL A 908 22.46 -10.70 12.30
N ALA A 909 22.97 -11.93 12.17
CA ALA A 909 22.22 -13.04 11.62
C ALA A 909 21.23 -13.56 12.66
N TYR A 910 19.91 -13.50 12.38
CA TYR A 910 18.89 -14.08 13.24
C TYR A 910 18.85 -15.60 13.07
N ILE A 911 19.76 -16.30 13.76
CA ILE A 911 19.44 -17.64 14.27
C ILE A 911 18.55 -17.43 15.50
N ALA A 912 17.36 -18.04 15.50
CA ALA A 912 16.46 -17.99 16.63
C ALA A 912 16.95 -18.94 17.73
N ASP A 913 17.75 -18.43 18.68
CA ASP A 913 18.06 -19.16 19.91
C ASP A 913 16.76 -19.40 20.70
N PRO A 914 16.53 -20.60 21.25
CA PRO A 914 15.31 -20.91 21.97
C PRO A 914 15.22 -20.15 23.31
N PRO A 915 14.01 -19.85 23.82
CA PRO A 915 13.86 -19.14 25.08
C PRO A 915 14.53 -19.90 26.24
N PRO A 916 15.11 -19.19 27.22
CA PRO A 916 15.83 -19.80 28.32
C PRO A 916 14.93 -20.76 29.10
N ARG A 917 15.44 -21.96 29.38
CA ARG A 917 14.71 -22.97 30.17
C ARG A 917 14.35 -22.40 31.54
N TYR A 918 13.05 -22.25 31.81
CA TYR A 918 12.57 -22.07 33.17
C TYR A 918 13.10 -23.21 34.05
N GLN A 919 13.79 -22.88 35.13
CA GLN A 919 14.07 -23.84 36.18
C GLN A 919 12.77 -24.14 36.95
N GLU A 920 12.59 -25.40 37.35
CA GLU A 920 11.39 -25.86 38.04
C GLU A 920 11.21 -25.16 39.39
N ALA A 921 10.28 -24.21 39.45
CA ALA A 921 9.74 -23.75 40.71
C ALA A 921 8.88 -24.88 41.31
N LYS A 922 9.30 -25.41 42.46
CA LYS A 922 8.56 -26.47 43.17
C LYS A 922 7.12 -26.00 43.44
N PRO A 923 6.10 -26.86 43.24
CA PRO A 923 4.72 -26.48 43.50
C PRO A 923 4.51 -26.19 44.99
N VAL A 924 4.13 -24.96 45.30
CA VAL A 924 3.58 -24.59 46.60
C VAL A 924 2.07 -24.81 46.52
N CYS A 925 1.56 -25.77 47.30
CA CYS A 925 0.12 -25.97 47.42
C CYS A 925 -0.53 -24.72 48.04
N LEU A 926 -1.51 -24.16 47.35
CA LEU A 926 -2.44 -23.18 47.89
C LEU A 926 -3.82 -23.83 48.02
N GLU A 927 -4.44 -23.67 49.18
CA GLU A 927 -5.69 -24.34 49.54
C GLU A 927 -6.90 -23.73 48.80
N PRO A 928 -7.94 -24.52 48.50
CA PRO A 928 -9.17 -24.01 47.89
C PRO A 928 -9.96 -23.13 48.88
N PRO A 929 -10.63 -22.06 48.41
CA PRO A 929 -11.52 -21.25 49.26
C PRO A 929 -12.77 -22.04 49.69
N PRO A 930 -13.36 -21.75 50.85
CA PRO A 930 -14.43 -22.57 51.45
C PRO A 930 -15.79 -22.40 50.75
N SER A 931 -16.57 -23.48 50.78
CA SER A 931 -17.96 -23.56 50.32
C SER A 931 -18.94 -22.74 51.16
N TYR A 932 -20.01 -22.22 50.54
CA TYR A 932 -21.22 -21.82 51.27
C TYR A 932 -22.51 -22.36 50.63
N GLU A 933 -23.18 -23.18 51.43
CA GLU A 933 -24.55 -23.70 51.46
C GLU A 933 -25.53 -23.40 50.31
N GLN A 934 -26.14 -24.48 49.77
CA GLN A 934 -27.43 -24.44 49.06
C GLN A 934 -28.58 -24.56 50.07
N SER A 935 -29.63 -23.73 49.93
CA SER A 935 -30.88 -23.88 50.68
C SER A 935 -31.94 -24.65 49.87
N THR A 936 -32.36 -25.81 50.36
CA THR A 936 -33.39 -26.67 49.72
C THR A 936 -34.81 -26.15 49.90
N VAL A 937 -35.64 -26.29 48.87
CA VAL A 937 -37.10 -26.44 49.01
C VAL A 937 -37.55 -27.62 48.13
N THR A 938 -38.32 -28.53 48.71
CA THR A 938 -38.73 -29.80 48.09
C THR A 938 -40.18 -29.73 47.57
N ALA A 939 -40.47 -30.40 46.44
CA ALA A 939 -41.83 -30.71 46.03
C ALA A 939 -41.91 -32.15 45.49
N THR A 940 -42.96 -32.87 45.88
CA THR A 940 -43.06 -34.33 45.77
C THR A 940 -43.66 -34.78 44.43
N VAL A 941 -43.21 -35.93 43.91
CA VAL A 941 -43.96 -36.76 42.95
C VAL A 941 -44.02 -38.19 43.50
N THR A 942 -45.16 -38.85 43.36
CA THR A 942 -45.48 -40.12 44.06
C THR A 942 -46.00 -41.16 43.09
N THR A 943 -45.41 -42.37 43.09
CA THR A 943 -45.99 -43.69 42.66
C THR A 943 -46.50 -43.81 41.20
N THR A 944 -46.43 -44.92 40.44
CA THR A 944 -45.84 -46.29 40.49
C THR A 944 -45.81 -46.79 39.01
N THR A 945 -45.40 -48.00 38.57
CA THR A 945 -45.19 -49.32 39.20
C THR A 945 -44.10 -50.11 38.43
N GLU A 946 -43.80 -51.33 38.89
CA GLU A 946 -43.01 -52.36 38.18
C GLU A 946 -43.73 -52.96 36.95
N VAL A 947 -42.98 -53.55 36.00
CA VAL A 947 -42.99 -55.02 35.67
C VAL A 947 -42.39 -55.33 34.27
N ALA A 948 -41.40 -56.24 34.27
CA ALA A 948 -40.95 -57.22 33.24
C ALA A 948 -40.58 -56.83 31.77
N HIS A 949 -39.35 -57.24 31.42
CA HIS A 949 -38.89 -57.73 30.09
C HIS A 949 -39.65 -59.00 29.65
N PRO A 950 -39.71 -59.36 28.33
CA PRO A 950 -38.60 -60.06 27.66
C PRO A 950 -38.37 -59.75 26.16
N ASP A 951 -37.34 -60.40 25.63
CA ASP A 951 -36.80 -60.33 24.25
C ASP A 951 -37.74 -60.87 23.15
N ALA A 952 -37.46 -60.56 21.87
CA ALA A 952 -36.89 -61.53 20.91
C ALA A 952 -37.03 -61.15 19.41
N THR A 953 -35.87 -61.03 18.73
CA THR A 953 -35.53 -61.52 17.37
C THR A 953 -36.50 -61.42 16.17
N SER A 954 -35.98 -60.85 15.07
CA SER A 954 -36.19 -61.23 13.63
C SER A 954 -37.60 -61.17 13.00
N GLY A 955 -37.77 -60.83 11.71
CA GLY A 955 -36.80 -60.43 10.67
C GLY A 955 -37.34 -60.66 9.24
N VAL A 956 -36.52 -60.35 8.23
CA VAL A 956 -36.70 -60.68 6.79
C VAL A 956 -37.81 -59.89 6.02
N ALA A 957 -37.44 -59.38 4.84
CA ALA A 957 -38.25 -58.60 3.89
C ALA A 957 -38.72 -59.51 2.70
N PRO A 958 -38.99 -59.01 1.47
CA PRO A 958 -39.76 -57.86 0.94
C PRO A 958 -40.95 -58.46 0.07
N PRO A 959 -41.32 -58.04 -1.17
CA PRO A 959 -41.28 -56.76 -1.91
C PRO A 959 -42.63 -56.35 -2.57
N ALA A 960 -42.57 -55.34 -3.46
CA ALA A 960 -43.30 -55.17 -4.75
C ALA A 960 -44.22 -53.93 -4.92
N ASP A 961 -43.87 -53.13 -5.95
CA ASP A 961 -44.68 -52.43 -6.97
C ASP A 961 -46.10 -51.92 -6.62
N SER A 962 -46.50 -50.69 -7.00
CA SER A 962 -46.62 -50.32 -8.42
C SER A 962 -47.00 -48.84 -8.69
N GLN A 963 -46.99 -48.49 -9.98
CA GLN A 963 -47.03 -47.19 -10.67
C GLN A 963 -48.22 -46.24 -10.42
N GLY A 964 -48.00 -44.94 -10.72
CA GLY A 964 -49.02 -43.95 -11.14
C GLY A 964 -49.48 -42.97 -10.04
N LEU A 965 -49.94 -41.74 -10.35
CA LEU A 965 -50.07 -41.01 -11.64
C LEU A 965 -50.12 -39.48 -11.37
N HIS A 966 -50.10 -38.64 -12.42
CA HIS A 966 -49.98 -37.17 -12.35
C HIS A 966 -51.06 -36.43 -11.53
N SER A 967 -50.69 -35.30 -10.89
CA SER A 967 -51.22 -33.97 -11.30
C SER A 967 -50.69 -32.76 -10.46
N ASN A 968 -50.59 -31.62 -11.16
CA ASN A 968 -50.73 -30.21 -10.73
C ASN A 968 -50.00 -29.65 -9.49
N SER A 969 -49.13 -28.67 -9.77
CA SER A 969 -48.62 -27.62 -8.88
C SER A 969 -49.63 -26.46 -8.68
N PRO A 970 -49.33 -25.43 -7.86
CA PRO A 970 -48.49 -25.39 -6.65
C PRO A 970 -49.25 -24.81 -5.44
N THR A 971 -48.89 -25.23 -4.22
CA THR A 971 -49.32 -24.55 -2.98
C THR A 971 -48.13 -24.09 -2.14
N SER A 972 -48.25 -22.88 -1.60
CA SER A 972 -47.25 -22.18 -0.79
C SER A 972 -46.83 -22.97 0.45
N ALA A 973 -45.57 -23.35 0.54
CA ALA A 973 -44.95 -23.83 1.78
C ALA A 973 -44.60 -22.63 2.68
N VAL A 974 -45.11 -22.61 3.91
CA VAL A 974 -44.78 -21.60 4.92
C VAL A 974 -43.39 -21.90 5.48
N VAL A 975 -42.49 -20.91 5.43
CA VAL A 975 -41.20 -21.00 6.12
C VAL A 975 -41.43 -20.83 7.62
N VAL A 976 -41.20 -21.89 8.39
CA VAL A 976 -41.05 -21.84 9.85
C VAL A 976 -39.56 -22.08 10.16
N PRO A 977 -38.86 -21.15 10.81
CA PRO A 977 -37.43 -21.31 11.10
C PRO A 977 -37.21 -22.27 12.28
N SER A 978 -36.35 -23.27 12.09
CA SER A 978 -35.86 -24.12 13.18
C SER A 978 -34.55 -23.56 13.73
N GLU A 979 -34.64 -22.71 14.75
CA GLU A 979 -33.48 -22.31 15.54
C GLU A 979 -32.96 -23.50 16.35
N SER A 980 -31.79 -24.06 16.01
CA SER A 980 -30.94 -24.86 16.93
C SER A 980 -29.66 -25.37 16.25
N ILE A 981 -28.54 -24.66 16.44
CA ILE A 981 -27.20 -25.23 16.33
C ILE A 981 -26.42 -24.82 17.59
N LEU A 982 -25.82 -25.81 18.27
CA LEU A 982 -25.01 -25.61 19.46
C LEU A 982 -23.57 -25.21 19.10
N HIS A 983 -22.89 -24.57 20.04
CA HIS A 983 -21.43 -24.44 20.01
C HIS A 983 -20.73 -25.80 20.03
N VAL A 984 -19.82 -26.01 19.07
CA VAL A 984 -18.47 -26.57 19.28
C VAL A 984 -17.50 -25.69 18.50
#